data_AF-A0A0P1A7W3-F1
#
_entry.id   AF-A0A0P1A7W3-F1
#
_cell.length_a   1.000
_cell.length_b   1.000
_cell.length_c   1.000
_cell.angle_alpha   90.00
_cell.angle_beta   90.00
_cell.angle_gamma   90.00
#
_symmetry.space_group_name_H-M   'P 1'
#
loop_
_entity.id
_entity.type
_entity.pdbx_description
1 polymer ?
#
loop_
_entity_poly.entity_id
_entity_poly.type
_entity_poly.pdbx_seq_one_letter_code
_entity_poly.pdbx_strand_id
1 'polypeptide(L)'
;MYVRKKVFRATAGITIEQQLQMTSQLQAQGDDVLNTILQMEKISKNQKETTQANALKEHSRLKKLEEKCSKELESLLLRMYNEASAAPDSMRMAQHTTSNESLDYNNQDNNEDECRDDLTKGSTMHGLSSMVYATEIEDLIRTEQLNRVALMNQISSEREQRAALKHFLMASFHERDNKKGDNQCLSETSQENVSQLINDAIIGRQMLEVTMEEKLQSCEKDFNAFYQKLLTSLRDVSDRILSDQEHKIAALVEAAGGNKCSDEMLRLEMLNEFRDLFTQVQKDLVQYEQEFITAASASDAAGSIEAATSLCGGWSDADENRFLSALLSYKKKSGRKHPQLLYDQVALVLPKVSLEEVKKHVKFHQHLQFYQEKRKDRQREFQRKLKKQQSRATTKFRKEVERNEETLRKFEQVKKMQQQCEWQRDQVSQWRVTKEAKERIEKQQLEIEQLLEYQKRQEEEQLKRRKQDQQKLAIDEYRNDKRLQQMAKEKFAMEEEQKRLDERVLKSAVDAERVKFRHDAFQRKLNHLKQEELIKIQHEDQRLAALNALKKETPYAQSIVNITPNPDRTRQETIAFRANVVAAQEGLSITETGLFPMNGYDCEALFKNARFKLGIALRNAGLNSSEYARQALANVKICNAGSYRNHIAEPTKLW
;
A
#
# COMPACT_ATOMS: atom_id res chain seq x y z
N MET A 1 29.97 4.22 12.52
CA MET A 1 31.23 3.88 13.22
C MET A 1 32.02 2.72 12.59
N TYR A 2 31.37 1.62 12.16
CA TYR A 2 32.03 0.39 11.68
C TYR A 2 33.07 0.60 10.56
N VAL A 3 32.74 1.42 9.55
CA VAL A 3 33.63 1.71 8.40
C VAL A 3 34.93 2.39 8.83
N ARG A 4 34.88 3.39 9.74
CA ARG A 4 36.09 4.08 10.24
C ARG A 4 37.09 3.11 10.90
N LYS A 5 36.62 2.08 11.63
CA LYS A 5 37.49 1.05 12.23
C LYS A 5 38.15 0.13 11.19
N LYS A 6 37.54 -0.09 10.02
CA LYS A 6 38.15 -0.85 8.90
C LYS A 6 39.24 -0.02 8.20
N VAL A 7 38.95 1.23 7.86
CA VAL A 7 39.92 2.13 7.19
C VAL A 7 41.16 2.31 8.07
N PHE A 8 40.99 2.59 9.36
CA PHE A 8 42.10 2.82 10.30
C PHE A 8 43.01 1.59 10.50
N ARG A 9 42.51 0.37 10.25
CA ARG A 9 43.32 -0.87 10.26
C ARG A 9 44.04 -1.11 8.94
N ALA A 10 43.51 -0.62 7.83
CA ALA A 10 44.13 -0.76 6.50
C ALA A 10 45.26 0.26 6.26
N THR A 11 45.24 1.41 6.95
CA THR A 11 46.26 2.47 6.82
C THR A 11 47.38 2.42 7.86
N ALA A 12 47.31 1.49 8.81
CA ALA A 12 48.33 1.33 9.86
C ALA A 12 49.63 0.76 9.29
N GLY A 13 50.72 1.54 9.32
CA GLY A 13 52.04 1.17 8.78
C GLY A 13 52.37 1.77 7.41
N ILE A 14 51.46 2.56 6.83
CA ILE A 14 51.62 3.22 5.53
C ILE A 14 52.10 4.68 5.73
N THR A 15 53.03 5.18 4.91
CA THR A 15 53.55 6.55 5.05
C THR A 15 52.51 7.61 4.70
N ILE A 16 52.67 8.85 5.19
CA ILE A 16 51.69 9.93 4.96
C ILE A 16 51.50 10.23 3.46
N GLU A 17 52.56 10.16 2.64
CA GLU A 17 52.46 10.32 1.18
C GLU A 17 51.66 9.19 0.53
N GLN A 18 51.88 7.94 0.95
CA GLN A 18 51.12 6.79 0.45
C GLN A 18 49.65 6.85 0.89
N GLN A 19 49.35 7.36 2.09
CA GLN A 19 47.98 7.65 2.53
C GLN A 19 47.33 8.74 1.67
N LEU A 20 48.04 9.83 1.37
CA LEU A 20 47.57 10.89 0.47
C LEU A 20 47.29 10.37 -0.94
N GLN A 21 48.19 9.58 -1.51
CA GLN A 21 48.03 8.95 -2.82
C GLN A 21 46.81 8.01 -2.85
N MET A 22 46.63 7.19 -1.80
CA MET A 22 45.47 6.32 -1.66
C MET A 22 44.16 7.12 -1.52
N THR A 23 44.15 8.23 -0.78
CA THR A 23 42.95 9.09 -0.70
C THR A 23 42.62 9.76 -2.03
N SER A 24 43.62 10.22 -2.78
CA SER A 24 43.44 10.79 -4.12
C SER A 24 42.87 9.76 -5.10
N GLN A 25 43.38 8.52 -5.06
CA GLN A 25 42.88 7.43 -5.89
C GLN A 25 41.45 7.01 -5.53
N LEU A 26 41.12 6.94 -4.23
CA LEU A 26 39.75 6.67 -3.76
C LEU A 26 38.77 7.81 -4.10
N GLN A 27 39.23 9.06 -4.08
CA GLN A 27 38.43 10.20 -4.49
C GLN A 27 38.15 10.16 -5.99
N ALA A 28 39.17 9.95 -6.82
CA ALA A 28 39.00 9.80 -8.27
C ALA A 28 38.06 8.63 -8.64
N GLN A 29 38.15 7.50 -7.95
CA GLN A 29 37.21 6.37 -8.13
C GLN A 29 35.79 6.72 -7.65
N GLY A 30 35.65 7.48 -6.56
CA GLY A 30 34.35 7.96 -6.08
C GLY A 30 33.67 8.91 -7.05
N ASP A 31 34.43 9.85 -7.62
CA ASP A 31 33.95 10.83 -8.61
C ASP A 31 33.54 10.13 -9.92
N ASP A 32 34.27 9.11 -10.37
CA ASP A 32 33.93 8.32 -11.56
C ASP A 32 32.65 7.47 -11.38
N VAL A 33 32.47 6.89 -10.19
CA VAL A 33 31.22 6.19 -9.82
C VAL A 33 30.04 7.17 -9.74
N LEU A 34 30.22 8.36 -9.17
CA LEU A 34 29.19 9.41 -9.13
C LEU A 34 28.79 9.87 -10.54
N ASN A 35 29.77 10.11 -11.42
CA ASN A 35 29.51 10.44 -12.82
C ASN A 35 28.75 9.32 -13.54
N THR A 36 29.08 8.06 -13.27
CA THR A 36 28.37 6.89 -13.82
C THR A 36 26.91 6.84 -13.36
N ILE A 37 26.65 7.09 -12.06
CA ILE A 37 25.29 7.14 -11.51
C ILE A 37 24.48 8.27 -12.16
N LEU A 38 25.05 9.47 -12.28
CA LEU A 38 24.39 10.63 -12.93
C LEU A 38 24.10 10.37 -14.42
N GLN A 39 24.98 9.66 -15.13
CA GLN A 39 24.70 9.21 -16.50
C GLN A 39 23.57 8.18 -16.55
N MET A 40 23.54 7.21 -15.63
CA MET A 40 22.45 6.22 -15.54
C MET A 40 21.09 6.88 -15.24
N GLU A 41 21.04 7.87 -14.33
CA GLU A 41 19.82 8.63 -14.07
C GLU A 41 19.34 9.40 -15.31
N LYS A 42 20.27 10.05 -16.03
CA LYS A 42 19.96 10.78 -17.27
C LYS A 42 19.43 9.83 -18.37
N ILE A 43 20.02 8.65 -18.52
CA ILE A 43 19.57 7.62 -19.47
C ILE A 43 18.19 7.09 -19.06
N SER A 44 17.98 6.78 -17.77
CA SER A 44 16.70 6.31 -17.22
C SER A 44 15.57 7.35 -17.41
N LYS A 45 15.87 8.64 -17.21
CA LYS A 45 14.93 9.73 -17.47
C LYS A 45 14.56 9.82 -18.96
N ASN A 46 15.54 9.79 -19.85
CA ASN A 46 15.31 9.77 -21.31
C ASN A 46 14.50 8.51 -21.75
N GLN A 47 14.73 7.35 -21.13
CA GLN A 47 13.95 6.13 -21.38
C GLN A 47 12.50 6.25 -20.90
N LYS A 48 12.24 6.91 -19.75
CA LYS A 48 10.87 7.24 -19.31
C LYS A 48 10.17 8.21 -20.25
N GLU A 49 10.85 9.27 -20.68
CA GLU A 49 10.26 10.27 -21.58
C GLU A 49 9.94 9.67 -22.96
N THR A 50 10.83 8.83 -23.51
CA THR A 50 10.60 8.13 -24.78
C THR A 50 9.53 7.04 -24.70
N THR A 51 9.47 6.25 -23.62
CA THR A 51 8.37 5.26 -23.43
C THR A 51 7.02 5.94 -23.25
N GLN A 52 6.94 7.06 -22.52
CA GLN A 52 5.72 7.85 -22.35
C GLN A 52 5.26 8.48 -23.68
N ALA A 53 6.18 9.01 -24.49
CA ALA A 53 5.87 9.54 -25.82
C ALA A 53 5.41 8.44 -26.80
N ASN A 54 5.96 7.23 -26.71
CA ASN A 54 5.54 6.09 -27.53
C ASN A 54 4.17 5.56 -27.10
N ALA A 55 3.88 5.46 -25.80
CA ALA A 55 2.56 5.06 -25.29
C ALA A 55 1.45 6.03 -25.75
N LEU A 56 1.70 7.35 -25.76
CA LEU A 56 0.77 8.35 -26.30
C LEU A 56 0.53 8.19 -27.81
N LYS A 57 1.57 7.82 -28.58
CA LYS A 57 1.46 7.53 -30.02
C LYS A 57 0.69 6.24 -30.28
N GLU A 58 0.92 5.17 -29.52
CA GLU A 58 0.14 3.93 -29.62
C GLU A 58 -1.33 4.14 -29.25
N HIS A 59 -1.63 4.84 -28.15
CA HIS A 59 -3.00 5.13 -27.78
C HIS A 59 -3.73 5.98 -28.85
N SER A 60 -3.01 6.90 -29.52
CA SER A 60 -3.54 7.66 -30.65
C SER A 60 -3.75 6.80 -31.91
N ARG A 61 -2.90 5.79 -32.14
CA ARG A 61 -3.02 4.83 -33.25
C ARG A 61 -4.17 3.84 -33.03
N LEU A 62 -4.31 3.32 -31.82
CA LEU A 62 -5.41 2.43 -31.42
C LEU A 62 -6.76 3.16 -31.54
N LYS A 63 -6.87 4.39 -31.05
CA LYS A 63 -8.10 5.20 -31.22
C LYS A 63 -8.47 5.41 -32.69
N LYS A 64 -7.49 5.65 -33.57
CA LYS A 64 -7.73 5.75 -35.03
C LYS A 64 -8.15 4.43 -35.68
N LEU A 65 -7.69 3.29 -35.17
CA LEU A 65 -8.11 1.96 -35.64
C LEU A 65 -9.54 1.64 -35.17
N GLU A 66 -9.86 1.89 -33.90
CA GLU A 66 -11.20 1.76 -33.32
C GLU A 66 -12.24 2.61 -34.08
N GLU A 67 -11.87 3.87 -34.39
CA GLU A 67 -12.70 4.79 -35.15
C GLU A 67 -12.87 4.36 -36.63
N LYS A 68 -11.84 3.75 -37.23
CA LYS A 68 -11.90 3.19 -38.60
C LYS A 68 -12.79 1.94 -38.65
N CYS A 69 -12.59 0.97 -37.76
CA CYS A 69 -13.39 -0.25 -37.72
C CYS A 69 -14.86 0.04 -37.39
N SER A 70 -15.14 1.06 -36.56
CA SER A 70 -16.52 1.50 -36.30
C SER A 70 -17.19 2.05 -37.57
N LYS A 71 -16.49 2.88 -38.35
CA LYS A 71 -17.00 3.41 -39.65
C LYS A 71 -17.16 2.32 -40.71
N GLU A 72 -16.26 1.34 -40.74
CA GLU A 72 -16.37 0.19 -41.65
C GLU A 72 -17.59 -0.68 -41.30
N LEU A 73 -17.80 -0.98 -40.02
CA LEU A 73 -18.99 -1.72 -39.54
C LEU A 73 -20.29 -0.95 -39.82
N GLU A 74 -20.33 0.36 -39.53
CA GLU A 74 -21.48 1.22 -39.79
C GLU A 74 -21.81 1.25 -41.30
N SER A 75 -20.80 1.34 -42.17
CA SER A 75 -20.99 1.28 -43.63
C SER A 75 -21.48 -0.08 -44.13
N LEU A 76 -21.12 -1.18 -43.46
CA LEU A 76 -21.56 -2.54 -43.79
C LEU A 76 -23.03 -2.73 -43.39
N LEU A 77 -23.41 -2.30 -42.17
CA LEU A 77 -24.78 -2.33 -41.69
C LEU A 77 -25.70 -1.47 -42.58
N LEU A 78 -25.26 -0.27 -42.97
CA LEU A 78 -26.01 0.59 -43.88
C LEU A 78 -26.21 -0.06 -45.26
N ARG A 79 -25.20 -0.79 -45.75
CA ARG A 79 -25.29 -1.52 -47.02
C ARG A 79 -26.28 -2.68 -46.92
N MET A 80 -26.18 -3.51 -45.88
CA MET A 80 -27.11 -4.62 -45.66
C MET A 80 -28.56 -4.14 -45.50
N TYR A 81 -28.77 -3.05 -44.78
CA TYR A 81 -30.09 -2.42 -44.63
C TYR A 81 -30.64 -1.93 -45.98
N ASN A 82 -29.81 -1.28 -46.81
CA ASN A 82 -30.21 -0.82 -48.14
C ASN A 82 -30.46 -1.99 -49.11
N GLU A 83 -29.67 -3.06 -49.06
CA GLU A 83 -29.85 -4.28 -49.87
C GLU A 83 -31.14 -5.02 -49.49
N ALA A 84 -31.46 -5.12 -48.19
CA ALA A 84 -32.72 -5.67 -47.70
C ALA A 84 -33.93 -4.78 -48.07
N SER A 85 -33.79 -3.45 -47.96
CA SER A 85 -34.85 -2.49 -48.28
C SER A 85 -35.14 -2.35 -49.78
N ALA A 86 -34.14 -2.59 -50.64
CA ALA A 86 -34.29 -2.50 -52.10
C ALA A 86 -34.84 -3.78 -52.76
N ALA A 87 -34.90 -4.89 -52.01
CA ALA A 87 -35.37 -6.18 -52.51
C ALA A 87 -36.85 -6.26 -52.99
N PRO A 88 -37.83 -5.48 -52.49
CA PRO A 88 -39.25 -5.71 -52.84
C PRO A 88 -39.66 -5.33 -54.28
N ASP A 89 -39.11 -4.26 -54.84
CA ASP A 89 -39.72 -3.60 -56.02
C ASP A 89 -39.21 -4.11 -57.37
N SER A 90 -38.04 -4.75 -57.43
CA SER A 90 -37.45 -5.24 -58.69
C SER A 90 -38.25 -6.37 -59.35
N MET A 91 -39.11 -7.07 -58.59
CA MET A 91 -39.82 -8.25 -59.07
C MET A 91 -41.22 -7.98 -59.65
N ARG A 92 -41.69 -6.73 -59.69
CA ARG A 92 -43.04 -6.35 -60.19
C ARG A 92 -43.09 -5.71 -61.59
N MET A 93 -41.94 -5.39 -62.20
CA MET A 93 -41.89 -4.65 -63.48
C MET A 93 -41.42 -5.47 -64.70
N ALA A 94 -41.24 -6.79 -64.56
CA ALA A 94 -40.69 -7.67 -65.61
C ALA A 94 -41.71 -8.59 -66.31
N GLN A 95 -43.01 -8.33 -66.14
CA GLN A 95 -44.09 -9.00 -66.87
C GLN A 95 -45.09 -7.97 -67.40
N HIS A 96 -44.84 -7.49 -68.64
CA HIS A 96 -45.81 -6.97 -69.62
C HIS A 96 -45.06 -6.07 -70.63
N THR A 97 -44.60 -6.64 -71.76
CA THR A 97 -44.40 -5.94 -73.06
C THR A 97 -43.83 -6.89 -74.12
N THR A 98 -44.68 -7.70 -74.73
CA THR A 98 -44.40 -8.34 -76.02
C THR A 98 -45.67 -8.38 -76.89
N SER A 99 -45.44 -8.38 -78.20
CA SER A 99 -46.42 -8.58 -79.30
C SER A 99 -47.62 -7.63 -79.35
N ASN A 100 -47.44 -6.56 -80.12
CA ASN A 100 -48.53 -5.92 -80.85
C ASN A 100 -48.21 -6.12 -82.34
N GLU A 101 -48.72 -7.20 -82.96
CA GLU A 101 -48.71 -7.36 -84.42
C GLU A 101 -49.91 -8.22 -84.85
N SER A 102 -50.56 -7.79 -85.94
CA SER A 102 -51.87 -8.23 -86.38
C SER A 102 -51.84 -9.50 -87.23
N LEU A 103 -52.90 -10.32 -87.16
CA LEU A 103 -53.70 -10.68 -88.35
C LEU A 103 -55.01 -11.39 -87.95
N ASP A 104 -56.07 -11.12 -88.71
CA ASP A 104 -57.36 -11.81 -88.63
C ASP A 104 -57.21 -13.31 -88.95
N TYR A 105 -58.06 -14.16 -88.34
CA TYR A 105 -59.03 -14.97 -89.08
C TYR A 105 -60.06 -15.60 -88.13
N ASN A 106 -61.34 -15.56 -88.52
CA ASN A 106 -62.39 -16.35 -87.88
C ASN A 106 -62.16 -17.85 -88.14
N ASN A 107 -62.45 -18.70 -87.14
CA ASN A 107 -63.48 -19.72 -87.29
C ASN A 107 -63.87 -20.37 -85.95
N GLN A 108 -65.16 -20.69 -85.85
CA GLN A 108 -65.69 -21.62 -84.85
C GLN A 108 -65.26 -23.05 -85.20
N ASP A 109 -64.98 -23.88 -84.21
CA ASP A 109 -65.84 -25.06 -83.98
C ASP A 109 -65.67 -25.66 -82.57
N ASN A 110 -66.62 -26.51 -82.19
CA ASN A 110 -66.78 -27.08 -80.84
C ASN A 110 -66.09 -28.46 -80.68
N ASN A 111 -66.15 -29.00 -79.44
CA ASN A 111 -65.76 -30.36 -79.01
C ASN A 111 -64.23 -30.56 -78.88
N GLU A 112 -63.62 -31.38 -78.02
CA GLU A 112 -63.95 -32.31 -76.90
C GLU A 112 -62.57 -32.57 -76.18
N ASP A 113 -62.37 -32.90 -74.90
CA ASP A 113 -63.19 -33.05 -73.67
C ASP A 113 -62.19 -33.03 -72.44
N GLU A 114 -62.57 -33.61 -71.29
CA GLU A 114 -61.75 -34.06 -70.14
C GLU A 114 -61.38 -33.10 -68.98
N CYS A 115 -61.99 -33.44 -67.84
CA CYS A 115 -61.63 -33.17 -66.45
C CYS A 115 -60.11 -33.07 -66.10
N ARG A 116 -59.75 -32.07 -65.28
CA ARG A 116 -59.56 -32.27 -63.81
C ARG A 116 -59.27 -30.99 -63.03
N ASP A 117 -59.80 -30.98 -61.80
CA ASP A 117 -59.64 -29.92 -60.80
C ASP A 117 -58.31 -29.96 -60.02
N ASP A 118 -58.06 -28.82 -59.37
CA ASP A 118 -57.26 -28.59 -58.16
C ASP A 118 -55.73 -28.82 -58.19
N LEU A 119 -54.97 -27.70 -58.08
CA LEU A 119 -53.87 -27.48 -57.10
C LEU A 119 -53.12 -26.14 -57.32
N THR A 120 -53.78 -24.99 -57.13
CA THR A 120 -53.13 -23.65 -57.22
C THR A 120 -53.55 -22.68 -56.11
N LYS A 121 -53.45 -23.10 -54.84
CA LYS A 121 -53.47 -22.19 -53.67
C LYS A 121 -52.30 -22.49 -52.72
N GLY A 122 -51.11 -21.99 -53.06
CA GLY A 122 -49.88 -22.27 -52.30
C GLY A 122 -48.70 -21.33 -52.54
N SER A 123 -48.90 -20.13 -53.09
CA SER A 123 -47.79 -19.22 -53.48
C SER A 123 -47.94 -17.79 -52.89
N THR A 124 -48.32 -17.70 -51.61
CA THR A 124 -48.52 -16.40 -50.94
C THR A 124 -47.99 -16.35 -49.50
N MET A 125 -47.32 -17.42 -49.02
CA MET A 125 -46.76 -17.47 -47.66
C MET A 125 -45.25 -17.14 -47.57
N HIS A 126 -44.48 -17.20 -48.66
CA HIS A 126 -43.04 -16.92 -48.61
C HIS A 126 -42.69 -15.43 -48.51
N GLY A 127 -43.55 -14.52 -48.98
CA GLY A 127 -43.33 -13.08 -48.83
C GLY A 127 -43.37 -12.60 -47.36
N LEU A 128 -44.20 -13.22 -46.53
CA LEU A 128 -44.33 -12.87 -45.11
C LEU A 128 -43.12 -13.28 -44.29
N SER A 129 -42.49 -14.43 -44.59
CA SER A 129 -41.29 -14.90 -43.88
C SER A 129 -40.11 -13.94 -44.02
N SER A 130 -39.88 -13.40 -45.23
CA SER A 130 -38.80 -12.44 -45.48
C SER A 130 -38.96 -11.15 -44.68
N MET A 131 -40.20 -10.63 -44.59
CA MET A 131 -40.50 -9.42 -43.83
C MET A 131 -40.29 -9.62 -42.32
N VAL A 132 -40.67 -10.78 -41.77
CA VAL A 132 -40.45 -11.12 -40.35
C VAL A 132 -38.95 -11.18 -40.04
N TYR A 133 -38.15 -11.86 -40.87
CA TYR A 133 -36.69 -11.89 -40.71
C TYR A 133 -36.05 -10.51 -40.78
N ALA A 134 -36.51 -9.63 -41.67
CA ALA A 134 -36.03 -8.24 -41.73
C ALA A 134 -36.31 -7.48 -40.43
N THR A 135 -37.53 -7.60 -39.88
CA THR A 135 -37.88 -6.96 -38.60
C THR A 135 -37.11 -7.53 -37.40
N GLU A 136 -36.87 -8.84 -37.35
CA GLU A 136 -36.06 -9.46 -36.29
C GLU A 136 -34.59 -9.00 -36.34
N ILE A 137 -34.03 -8.85 -37.55
CA ILE A 137 -32.68 -8.30 -37.75
C ILE A 137 -32.61 -6.82 -37.35
N GLU A 138 -33.63 -6.02 -37.68
CA GLU A 138 -33.71 -4.62 -37.23
C GLU A 138 -33.73 -4.51 -35.70
N ASP A 139 -34.55 -5.29 -35.02
CA ASP A 139 -34.64 -5.23 -33.55
C ASP A 139 -33.37 -5.78 -32.88
N LEU A 140 -32.69 -6.77 -33.47
CA LEU A 140 -31.33 -7.19 -33.05
C LEU A 140 -30.30 -6.05 -33.21
N ILE A 141 -30.32 -5.34 -34.34
CA ILE A 141 -29.41 -4.19 -34.57
C ILE A 141 -29.70 -3.06 -33.58
N ARG A 142 -30.99 -2.73 -33.33
CA ARG A 142 -31.39 -1.70 -32.36
C ARG A 142 -31.01 -2.06 -30.93
N THR A 143 -31.27 -3.30 -30.50
CA THR A 143 -30.91 -3.76 -29.15
C THR A 143 -29.40 -3.76 -28.93
N GLU A 144 -28.61 -4.18 -29.93
CA GLU A 144 -27.15 -4.16 -29.80
C GLU A 144 -26.55 -2.75 -29.91
N GLN A 145 -27.16 -1.84 -30.67
CA GLN A 145 -26.81 -0.42 -30.64
C GLN A 145 -27.11 0.20 -29.26
N LEU A 146 -28.24 -0.12 -28.63
CA LEU A 146 -28.57 0.32 -27.27
C LEU A 146 -27.57 -0.24 -26.24
N ASN A 147 -27.22 -1.52 -26.33
CA ASN A 147 -26.17 -2.14 -25.50
C ASN A 147 -24.83 -1.41 -25.63
N ARG A 148 -24.42 -1.11 -26.88
CA ARG A 148 -23.17 -0.39 -27.17
C ARG A 148 -23.18 1.04 -26.65
N VAL A 149 -24.31 1.76 -26.75
CA VAL A 149 -24.47 3.10 -26.17
C VAL A 149 -24.41 3.05 -24.65
N ALA A 150 -25.09 2.09 -24.01
CA ALA A 150 -25.02 1.89 -22.56
C ALA A 150 -23.58 1.61 -22.08
N LEU A 151 -22.83 0.76 -22.81
CA LEU A 151 -21.43 0.48 -22.51
C LEU A 151 -20.53 1.72 -22.69
N MET A 152 -20.71 2.49 -23.76
CA MET A 152 -19.97 3.74 -23.97
C MET A 152 -20.26 4.76 -22.86
N ASN A 153 -21.51 4.86 -22.40
CA ASN A 153 -21.90 5.72 -21.29
C ASN A 153 -21.27 5.27 -19.97
N GLN A 154 -21.20 3.96 -19.69
CA GLN A 154 -20.48 3.42 -18.53
C GLN A 154 -18.99 3.77 -18.60
N ILE A 155 -18.33 3.57 -19.76
CA ILE A 155 -16.91 3.90 -19.96
C ILE A 155 -16.68 5.42 -19.81
N SER A 156 -17.62 6.27 -20.25
CA SER A 156 -17.54 7.71 -20.05
C SER A 156 -17.65 8.10 -18.58
N SER A 157 -18.63 7.52 -17.86
CA SER A 157 -18.82 7.76 -16.42
C SER A 157 -17.59 7.34 -15.61
N GLU A 158 -16.99 6.18 -15.91
CA GLU A 158 -15.73 5.77 -15.27
C GLU A 158 -14.56 6.69 -15.60
N ARG A 159 -14.47 7.21 -16.84
CA ARG A 159 -13.43 8.18 -17.22
C ARG A 159 -13.61 9.51 -16.48
N GLU A 160 -14.84 9.97 -16.28
CA GLU A 160 -15.17 11.14 -15.48
C GLU A 160 -14.86 10.92 -13.99
N GLN A 161 -15.23 9.77 -13.42
CA GLN A 161 -14.85 9.40 -12.05
C GLN A 161 -13.33 9.36 -11.86
N ARG A 162 -12.58 8.79 -12.81
CA ARG A 162 -11.10 8.79 -12.79
C ARG A 162 -10.51 10.19 -12.95
N ALA A 163 -11.13 11.06 -13.77
CA ALA A 163 -10.73 12.46 -13.89
C ALA A 163 -10.97 13.23 -12.58
N ALA A 164 -12.14 13.06 -11.96
CA ALA A 164 -12.48 13.63 -10.66
C ALA A 164 -11.52 13.14 -9.56
N LEU A 165 -11.21 11.85 -9.51
CA LEU A 165 -10.23 11.27 -8.58
C LEU A 165 -8.83 11.86 -8.79
N LYS A 166 -8.41 12.02 -10.05
CA LYS A 166 -7.13 12.67 -10.40
C LYS A 166 -7.11 14.14 -9.97
N HIS A 167 -8.19 14.89 -10.18
CA HIS A 167 -8.31 16.26 -9.71
C HIS A 167 -8.27 16.36 -8.18
N PHE A 168 -8.95 15.47 -7.47
CA PHE A 168 -8.92 15.36 -6.01
C PHE A 168 -7.50 15.08 -5.50
N LEU A 169 -6.81 14.09 -6.08
CA LEU A 169 -5.41 13.80 -5.76
C LEU A 169 -4.51 15.02 -6.02
N MET A 170 -4.61 15.65 -7.19
CA MET A 170 -3.81 16.84 -7.51
C MET A 170 -4.07 18.02 -6.55
N ALA A 171 -5.33 18.23 -6.13
CA ALA A 171 -5.67 19.23 -5.12
C ALA A 171 -5.00 18.92 -3.77
N SER A 172 -5.10 17.67 -3.30
CA SER A 172 -4.46 17.24 -2.04
C SER A 172 -2.92 17.28 -2.07
N PHE A 173 -2.29 17.21 -3.26
CA PHE A 173 -0.86 17.49 -3.41
C PHE A 173 -0.55 19.01 -3.40
N HIS A 174 -1.35 19.84 -4.07
CA HIS A 174 -1.16 21.31 -4.04
C HIS A 174 -1.38 21.92 -2.65
N GLU A 175 -2.26 21.36 -1.81
CA GLU A 175 -2.40 21.81 -0.42
C GLU A 175 -1.16 21.55 0.45
N ARG A 176 -0.34 20.54 0.11
CA ARG A 176 0.93 20.26 0.83
C ARG A 176 2.02 21.28 0.49
N ASP A 177 2.14 21.67 -0.77
CA ASP A 177 3.19 22.62 -1.20
C ASP A 177 3.00 24.03 -0.61
N ASN A 178 1.74 24.42 -0.34
CA ASN A 178 1.40 25.70 0.30
C ASN A 178 1.50 25.69 1.84
N LYS A 179 1.74 24.55 2.49
CA LYS A 179 1.88 24.44 3.97
C LYS A 179 3.26 23.89 4.37
N LYS A 180 4.32 24.56 3.92
CA LYS A 180 5.67 24.41 4.48
C LYS A 180 5.79 25.13 5.84
N GLY A 181 5.11 24.59 6.83
CA GLY A 181 5.12 25.06 8.21
C GLY A 181 4.34 24.10 9.10
N ASP A 182 5.08 23.34 9.91
CA ASP A 182 4.62 22.58 11.08
C ASP A 182 3.38 21.66 10.89
N ASN A 183 3.60 20.43 10.40
CA ASN A 183 3.03 19.21 11.00
C ASN A 183 3.53 17.93 10.29
N GLN A 184 4.48 17.23 10.90
CA GLN A 184 5.12 16.04 10.29
C GLN A 184 4.41 14.70 10.61
N CYS A 185 3.47 14.69 11.56
CA CYS A 185 2.87 13.47 12.11
C CYS A 185 1.62 12.95 11.36
N LEU A 186 0.93 13.79 10.57
CA LEU A 186 -0.24 13.39 9.77
C LEU A 186 0.11 12.85 8.37
N SER A 187 1.40 12.73 8.04
CA SER A 187 1.86 12.36 6.70
C SER A 187 1.62 10.88 6.38
N GLU A 188 2.00 9.98 7.28
CA GLU A 188 2.09 8.54 7.00
C GLU A 188 0.72 7.90 6.73
N THR A 189 -0.28 8.15 7.59
CA THR A 189 -1.65 7.63 7.41
C THR A 189 -2.30 8.14 6.12
N SER A 190 -2.06 9.40 5.73
CA SER A 190 -2.55 9.92 4.46
C SER A 190 -1.86 9.28 3.24
N GLN A 191 -0.61 8.85 3.40
CA GLN A 191 0.19 8.21 2.35
C GLN A 191 -0.13 6.71 2.21
N GLU A 192 -0.46 6.03 3.31
CA GLU A 192 -1.06 4.69 3.31
C GLU A 192 -2.44 4.70 2.64
N ASN A 193 -3.33 5.63 3.02
CA ASN A 193 -4.66 5.77 2.40
C ASN A 193 -4.59 6.01 0.88
N VAL A 194 -3.69 6.87 0.41
CA VAL A 194 -3.47 7.09 -1.03
C VAL A 194 -2.89 5.84 -1.72
N SER A 195 -1.98 5.12 -1.07
CA SER A 195 -1.42 3.88 -1.62
C SER A 195 -2.47 2.77 -1.71
N GLN A 196 -3.35 2.68 -0.72
CA GLN A 196 -4.46 1.72 -0.69
C GLN A 196 -5.50 2.06 -1.78
N LEU A 197 -5.87 3.33 -1.93
CA LEU A 197 -6.76 3.80 -3.01
C LEU A 197 -6.18 3.53 -4.41
N ILE A 198 -4.87 3.68 -4.61
CA ILE A 198 -4.18 3.33 -5.87
C ILE A 198 -4.25 1.82 -6.13
N ASN A 199 -4.01 1.00 -5.10
CA ASN A 199 -4.12 -0.46 -5.22
C ASN A 199 -5.56 -0.89 -5.55
N ASP A 200 -6.56 -0.31 -4.88
CA ASP A 200 -7.98 -0.60 -5.11
C ASP A 200 -8.41 -0.18 -6.53
N ALA A 201 -7.89 0.95 -7.04
CA ALA A 201 -8.11 1.36 -8.43
C ALA A 201 -7.44 0.44 -9.47
N ILE A 202 -6.25 -0.10 -9.17
CA ILE A 202 -5.57 -1.10 -10.02
C ILE A 202 -6.32 -2.43 -10.01
N ILE A 203 -6.75 -2.89 -8.84
CA ILE A 203 -7.52 -4.13 -8.66
C ILE A 203 -8.89 -3.99 -9.36
N GLY A 204 -9.58 -2.87 -9.16
CA GLY A 204 -10.85 -2.57 -9.83
C GLY A 204 -10.74 -2.54 -11.35
N ARG A 205 -9.64 -1.99 -11.89
CA ARG A 205 -9.35 -2.07 -13.33
C ARG A 205 -9.16 -3.51 -13.79
N GLN A 206 -8.36 -4.32 -13.09
CA GLN A 206 -8.13 -5.73 -13.44
C GLN A 206 -9.44 -6.54 -13.36
N MET A 207 -10.29 -6.29 -12.36
CA MET A 207 -11.61 -6.92 -12.24
C MET A 207 -12.53 -6.57 -13.40
N LEU A 208 -12.56 -5.30 -13.83
CA LEU A 208 -13.33 -4.86 -14.99
C LEU A 208 -12.80 -5.47 -16.29
N GLU A 209 -11.47 -5.52 -16.48
CA GLU A 209 -10.85 -6.17 -17.64
C GLU A 209 -11.23 -7.66 -17.71
N VAL A 210 -11.09 -8.41 -16.60
CA VAL A 210 -11.52 -9.83 -16.52
C VAL A 210 -13.02 -9.98 -16.77
N THR A 211 -13.88 -9.17 -16.14
CA THR A 211 -15.34 -9.25 -16.31
C THR A 211 -15.77 -8.96 -17.75
N MET A 212 -15.11 -8.01 -18.42
CA MET A 212 -15.34 -7.69 -19.82
C MET A 212 -14.87 -8.83 -20.74
N GLU A 213 -13.73 -9.45 -20.42
CA GLU A 213 -13.17 -10.58 -21.18
C GLU A 213 -14.02 -11.85 -21.01
N GLU A 214 -14.56 -12.12 -19.83
CA GLU A 214 -15.56 -13.17 -19.58
C GLU A 214 -16.86 -12.94 -20.38
N LYS A 215 -17.38 -11.70 -20.39
CA LYS A 215 -18.57 -11.35 -21.19
C LYS A 215 -18.33 -11.48 -22.68
N LEU A 216 -17.17 -11.02 -23.18
CA LEU A 216 -16.78 -11.20 -24.58
C LEU A 216 -16.70 -12.68 -24.94
N GLN A 217 -16.08 -13.51 -24.10
CA GLN A 217 -16.05 -14.97 -24.30
C GLN A 217 -17.44 -15.62 -24.24
N SER A 218 -18.38 -15.09 -23.45
CA SER A 218 -19.78 -15.57 -23.48
C SER A 218 -20.45 -15.20 -24.80
N CYS A 219 -20.44 -13.92 -25.19
CA CYS A 219 -21.02 -13.47 -26.45
C CYS A 219 -20.40 -14.18 -27.67
N GLU A 220 -19.09 -14.44 -27.66
CA GLU A 220 -18.42 -15.20 -28.72
C GLU A 220 -18.85 -16.67 -28.74
N LYS A 221 -19.06 -17.32 -27.59
CA LYS A 221 -19.64 -18.68 -27.53
C LYS A 221 -21.09 -18.70 -28.01
N ASP A 222 -21.90 -17.73 -27.60
CA ASP A 222 -23.31 -17.64 -27.97
C ASP A 222 -23.47 -17.35 -29.47
N PHE A 223 -22.67 -16.43 -30.01
CA PHE A 223 -22.56 -16.17 -31.46
C PHE A 223 -22.13 -17.43 -32.21
N ASN A 224 -21.06 -18.10 -31.79
CA ASN A 224 -20.60 -19.34 -32.43
C ASN A 224 -21.65 -20.45 -32.35
N ALA A 225 -22.38 -20.58 -31.25
CA ALA A 225 -23.46 -21.56 -31.10
C ALA A 225 -24.65 -21.24 -32.03
N PHE A 226 -25.02 -19.96 -32.18
CA PHE A 226 -26.08 -19.53 -33.08
C PHE A 226 -25.67 -19.68 -34.55
N TYR A 227 -24.42 -19.34 -34.89
CA TYR A 227 -23.84 -19.51 -36.21
C TYR A 227 -23.77 -21.00 -36.60
N GLN A 228 -23.34 -21.88 -35.70
CA GLN A 228 -23.36 -23.33 -35.92
C GLN A 228 -24.78 -23.87 -36.11
N LYS A 229 -25.78 -23.38 -35.35
CA LYS A 229 -27.19 -23.73 -35.57
C LYS A 229 -27.69 -23.30 -36.96
N LEU A 230 -27.38 -22.08 -37.38
CA LEU A 230 -27.72 -21.55 -38.71
C LEU A 230 -27.07 -22.39 -39.83
N LEU A 231 -25.79 -22.74 -39.69
CA LEU A 231 -25.08 -23.60 -40.62
C LEU A 231 -25.71 -25.00 -40.70
N THR A 232 -26.05 -25.62 -39.56
CA THR A 232 -26.72 -26.92 -39.57
C THR A 232 -28.09 -26.87 -40.24
N SER A 233 -28.91 -25.84 -40.00
CA SER A 233 -30.20 -25.70 -40.69
C SER A 233 -30.06 -25.46 -42.20
N LEU A 234 -29.05 -24.72 -42.64
CA LEU A 234 -28.77 -24.51 -44.08
C LEU A 234 -28.27 -25.79 -44.76
N ARG A 235 -27.54 -26.64 -44.04
CA ARG A 235 -27.00 -27.92 -44.53
C ARG A 235 -28.10 -28.98 -44.72
N ASP A 236 -29.02 -29.09 -43.76
CA ASP A 236 -30.17 -30.01 -43.78
C ASP A 236 -31.14 -29.78 -44.96
N VAL A 237 -31.15 -28.55 -45.50
CA VAL A 237 -31.91 -28.17 -46.71
C VAL A 237 -31.15 -28.52 -47.99
N SER A 238 -29.81 -28.42 -47.98
CA SER A 238 -28.97 -28.65 -49.17
C SER A 238 -28.79 -30.14 -49.47
N ASP A 239 -28.56 -30.98 -48.47
CA ASP A 239 -28.22 -32.41 -48.64
C ASP A 239 -29.35 -33.24 -49.31
N ARG A 240 -30.55 -32.68 -49.47
CA ARG A 240 -31.69 -33.34 -50.13
C ARG A 240 -31.70 -33.23 -51.65
N ILE A 241 -30.89 -32.35 -52.26
CA ILE A 241 -30.88 -32.10 -53.72
C ILE A 241 -29.46 -31.83 -54.26
N LEU A 242 -28.44 -32.57 -53.79
CA LEU A 242 -27.08 -32.45 -54.34
C LEU A 242 -26.91 -33.34 -55.58
N SER A 243 -26.54 -32.72 -56.71
CA SER A 243 -26.20 -33.47 -57.93
C SER A 243 -24.88 -34.26 -57.77
N ASP A 244 -24.62 -35.21 -58.67
CA ASP A 244 -23.34 -35.93 -58.77
C ASP A 244 -22.11 -35.01 -58.86
N GLN A 245 -22.30 -33.77 -59.33
CA GLN A 245 -21.25 -32.77 -59.46
C GLN A 245 -20.95 -32.11 -58.11
N GLU A 246 -21.96 -31.81 -57.30
CA GLU A 246 -21.79 -31.27 -55.94
C GLU A 246 -21.05 -32.26 -55.05
N HIS A 247 -21.39 -33.55 -55.11
CA HIS A 247 -20.67 -34.61 -54.39
C HIS A 247 -19.18 -34.67 -54.78
N LYS A 248 -18.85 -34.51 -56.08
CA LYS A 248 -17.46 -34.46 -56.57
C LYS A 248 -16.73 -33.19 -56.09
N ILE A 249 -17.41 -32.04 -56.04
CA ILE A 249 -16.86 -30.78 -55.53
C ILE A 249 -16.58 -30.89 -54.02
N ALA A 250 -17.52 -31.43 -53.24
CA ALA A 250 -17.36 -31.67 -51.81
C ALA A 250 -16.17 -32.59 -51.53
N ALA A 251 -16.09 -33.75 -52.21
CA ALA A 251 -14.98 -34.69 -52.08
C ALA A 251 -13.61 -34.07 -52.43
N LEU A 252 -13.55 -33.16 -53.41
CA LEU A 252 -12.32 -32.43 -53.75
C LEU A 252 -11.89 -31.44 -52.67
N VAL A 253 -12.84 -30.74 -52.04
CA VAL A 253 -12.58 -29.82 -50.92
C VAL A 253 -12.16 -30.59 -49.66
N GLU A 254 -12.79 -31.72 -49.37
CA GLU A 254 -12.40 -32.60 -48.27
C GLU A 254 -11.02 -33.21 -48.49
N ALA A 255 -10.74 -33.73 -49.69
CA ALA A 255 -9.42 -34.23 -50.07
C ALA A 255 -8.33 -33.13 -50.05
N ALA A 256 -8.71 -31.85 -50.22
CA ALA A 256 -7.81 -30.72 -50.05
C ALA A 256 -7.51 -30.40 -48.57
N GLY A 257 -8.24 -30.97 -47.62
CA GLY A 257 -8.09 -30.74 -46.17
C GLY A 257 -9.23 -29.95 -45.51
N GLY A 258 -10.33 -29.69 -46.23
CA GLY A 258 -11.48 -28.92 -45.73
C GLY A 258 -12.18 -29.55 -44.51
N ASN A 259 -11.98 -30.84 -44.25
CA ASN A 259 -12.49 -31.54 -43.06
C ASN A 259 -11.69 -31.26 -41.77
N LYS A 260 -10.50 -30.66 -41.87
CA LYS A 260 -9.66 -30.26 -40.73
C LYS A 260 -9.75 -28.76 -40.42
N CYS A 261 -10.29 -27.98 -41.36
CA CYS A 261 -10.44 -26.55 -41.18
C CYS A 261 -11.68 -26.25 -40.33
N SER A 262 -11.51 -25.50 -39.25
CA SER A 262 -12.61 -25.00 -38.41
C SER A 262 -13.30 -23.77 -38.99
N ASP A 263 -12.68 -23.10 -39.97
CA ASP A 263 -13.26 -21.95 -40.67
C ASP A 263 -14.19 -22.44 -41.80
N GLU A 264 -15.48 -22.42 -41.51
CA GLU A 264 -16.53 -22.78 -42.45
C GLU A 264 -16.69 -21.76 -43.58
N MET A 265 -16.38 -20.47 -43.36
CA MET A 265 -16.42 -19.45 -44.40
C MET A 265 -15.34 -19.71 -45.46
N LEU A 266 -14.13 -20.08 -45.03
CA LEU A 266 -13.07 -20.53 -45.93
C LEU A 266 -13.47 -21.83 -46.66
N ARG A 267 -14.17 -22.76 -46.01
CA ARG A 267 -14.68 -23.99 -46.64
C ARG A 267 -15.69 -23.67 -47.75
N LEU A 268 -16.63 -22.75 -47.49
CA LEU A 268 -17.63 -22.27 -48.45
C LEU A 268 -17.00 -21.47 -49.61
N GLU A 269 -16.00 -20.62 -49.33
CA GLU A 269 -15.22 -19.92 -50.37
C GLU A 269 -14.60 -20.93 -51.34
N MET A 270 -13.95 -21.99 -50.83
CA MET A 270 -13.33 -23.02 -51.68
C MET A 270 -14.37 -23.81 -52.46
N LEU A 271 -15.49 -24.20 -51.85
CA LEU A 271 -16.60 -24.89 -52.56
C LEU A 271 -17.12 -24.06 -53.74
N ASN A 272 -17.31 -22.74 -53.56
CA ASN A 272 -17.72 -21.84 -54.62
C ASN A 272 -16.65 -21.69 -55.71
N GLU A 273 -15.37 -21.48 -55.36
CA GLU A 273 -14.29 -21.41 -56.36
C GLU A 273 -14.17 -22.71 -57.20
N PHE A 274 -14.49 -23.88 -56.63
CA PHE A 274 -14.61 -25.12 -57.41
C PHE A 274 -15.87 -25.14 -58.28
N ARG A 275 -17.05 -24.78 -57.74
CA ARG A 275 -18.32 -24.72 -58.49
C ARG A 275 -18.21 -23.83 -59.72
N ASP A 276 -17.54 -22.69 -59.61
CA ASP A 276 -17.27 -21.78 -60.72
C ASP A 276 -16.42 -22.42 -61.82
N LEU A 277 -15.36 -23.15 -61.46
CA LEU A 277 -14.50 -23.85 -62.43
C LEU A 277 -15.25 -24.96 -63.20
N PHE A 278 -16.09 -25.74 -62.52
CA PHE A 278 -16.92 -26.75 -63.20
C PHE A 278 -17.97 -26.09 -64.11
N THR A 279 -18.65 -25.04 -63.62
CA THR A 279 -19.67 -24.29 -64.36
C THR A 279 -19.09 -23.62 -65.60
N GLN A 280 -17.88 -23.03 -65.50
CA GLN A 280 -17.18 -22.43 -66.62
C GLN A 280 -16.92 -23.48 -67.71
N VAL A 281 -16.40 -24.65 -67.35
CA VAL A 281 -16.06 -25.70 -68.32
C VAL A 281 -17.29 -26.33 -68.96
N GLN A 282 -18.40 -26.44 -68.22
CA GLN A 282 -19.69 -26.84 -68.82
C GLN A 282 -20.16 -25.82 -69.86
N LYS A 283 -20.10 -24.52 -69.54
CA LYS A 283 -20.45 -23.44 -70.49
C LYS A 283 -19.56 -23.48 -71.75
N ASP A 284 -18.23 -23.62 -71.59
CA ASP A 284 -17.31 -23.68 -72.72
C ASP A 284 -17.56 -24.91 -73.62
N LEU A 285 -17.89 -26.07 -73.02
CA LEU A 285 -18.17 -27.29 -73.77
C LEU A 285 -19.48 -27.19 -74.58
N VAL A 286 -20.53 -26.61 -73.99
CA VAL A 286 -21.79 -26.32 -74.69
C VAL A 286 -21.56 -25.29 -75.81
N GLN A 287 -20.76 -24.25 -75.55
CA GLN A 287 -20.40 -23.26 -76.59
C GLN A 287 -19.67 -23.93 -77.76
N TYR A 288 -18.68 -24.80 -77.51
CA TYR A 288 -17.97 -25.48 -78.59
C TYR A 288 -18.85 -26.44 -79.38
N GLU A 289 -19.87 -27.03 -78.75
CA GLU A 289 -20.87 -27.87 -79.41
C GLU A 289 -21.80 -27.02 -80.29
N GLN A 290 -22.23 -25.86 -79.83
CA GLN A 290 -22.99 -24.88 -80.63
C GLN A 290 -22.17 -24.32 -81.81
N GLU A 291 -20.89 -23.96 -81.59
CA GLU A 291 -19.95 -23.56 -82.64
C GLU A 291 -19.76 -24.66 -83.68
N PHE A 292 -19.63 -25.92 -83.23
CA PHE A 292 -19.52 -27.08 -84.11
C PHE A 292 -20.78 -27.27 -84.96
N ILE A 293 -21.96 -27.34 -84.33
CA ILE A 293 -23.23 -27.53 -85.03
C ILE A 293 -23.43 -26.44 -86.08
N THR A 294 -23.19 -25.17 -85.73
CA THR A 294 -23.34 -24.02 -86.64
C THR A 294 -22.39 -24.10 -87.84
N ALA A 295 -21.13 -24.51 -87.62
CA ALA A 295 -20.15 -24.66 -88.70
C ALA A 295 -20.39 -25.91 -89.57
N ALA A 296 -20.87 -27.00 -88.96
CA ALA A 296 -21.17 -28.25 -89.62
C ALA A 296 -22.49 -28.19 -90.42
N SER A 297 -23.49 -27.42 -89.98
CA SER A 297 -24.76 -27.22 -90.69
C SER A 297 -24.68 -26.28 -91.89
N ALA A 298 -23.51 -25.67 -92.14
CA ALA A 298 -23.29 -24.80 -93.29
C ALA A 298 -23.51 -25.55 -94.62
N SER A 299 -23.97 -24.83 -95.65
CA SER A 299 -24.29 -25.38 -96.99
C SER A 299 -23.10 -26.06 -97.68
N ASP A 300 -21.87 -25.68 -97.33
CA ASP A 300 -20.62 -26.25 -97.83
C ASP A 300 -20.02 -27.34 -96.91
N ALA A 301 -20.75 -27.74 -95.87
CA ALA A 301 -20.52 -28.92 -95.03
C ALA A 301 -21.77 -29.83 -95.07
N ALA A 302 -22.35 -30.23 -93.94
CA ALA A 302 -23.47 -31.17 -93.91
C ALA A 302 -24.82 -30.59 -94.41
N GLY A 303 -24.93 -29.26 -94.55
CA GLY A 303 -26.08 -28.59 -95.18
C GLY A 303 -27.38 -28.53 -94.37
N SER A 304 -27.52 -29.27 -93.27
CA SER A 304 -28.62 -29.15 -92.32
C SER A 304 -28.16 -29.36 -90.87
N ILE A 305 -28.97 -28.91 -89.91
CA ILE A 305 -28.69 -29.10 -88.48
C ILE A 305 -28.82 -30.58 -88.09
N GLU A 306 -29.78 -31.31 -88.66
CA GLU A 306 -29.98 -32.75 -88.46
C GLU A 306 -28.80 -33.58 -88.97
N ALA A 307 -28.26 -33.22 -90.14
CA ALA A 307 -27.07 -33.84 -90.68
C ALA A 307 -25.82 -33.51 -89.84
N ALA A 308 -25.72 -32.29 -89.31
CA ALA A 308 -24.62 -31.85 -88.45
C ALA A 308 -24.62 -32.49 -87.05
N THR A 309 -25.78 -32.83 -86.49
CA THR A 309 -25.92 -33.54 -85.20
C THR A 309 -25.85 -35.06 -85.36
N SER A 310 -26.08 -35.59 -86.56
CA SER A 310 -25.84 -37.00 -86.89
C SER A 310 -24.34 -37.35 -86.78
N LEU A 311 -24.06 -38.54 -86.22
CA LEU A 311 -22.71 -39.11 -86.12
C LEU A 311 -22.00 -39.22 -87.49
N CYS A 312 -22.77 -39.32 -88.58
CA CYS A 312 -22.30 -39.60 -89.92
C CYS A 312 -22.47 -38.40 -90.88
N GLY A 313 -22.74 -37.19 -90.40
CA GLY A 313 -22.85 -36.01 -91.28
C GLY A 313 -24.02 -36.04 -92.26
N GLY A 314 -25.05 -36.86 -91.98
CA GLY A 314 -26.17 -37.14 -92.87
C GLY A 314 -25.93 -38.26 -93.91
N TRP A 315 -24.76 -38.90 -93.91
CA TRP A 315 -24.47 -40.06 -94.78
C TRP A 315 -24.97 -41.38 -94.18
N SER A 316 -25.11 -42.40 -95.02
CA SER A 316 -25.40 -43.76 -94.55
C SER A 316 -24.20 -44.36 -93.81
N ASP A 317 -24.44 -45.19 -92.79
CA ASP A 317 -23.36 -45.89 -92.06
C ASP A 317 -22.43 -46.68 -93.00
N ALA A 318 -22.98 -47.25 -94.08
CA ALA A 318 -22.21 -48.04 -95.05
C ALA A 318 -21.25 -47.16 -95.87
N ASP A 319 -21.68 -45.96 -96.25
CA ASP A 319 -20.87 -45.02 -97.03
C ASP A 319 -19.90 -44.25 -96.13
N GLU A 320 -20.29 -43.93 -94.90
CA GLU A 320 -19.41 -43.36 -93.87
C GLU A 320 -18.26 -44.32 -93.53
N ASN A 321 -18.53 -45.61 -93.28
CA ASN A 321 -17.47 -46.59 -93.00
C ASN A 321 -16.49 -46.75 -94.18
N ARG A 322 -16.99 -46.66 -95.42
CA ARG A 322 -16.17 -46.64 -96.65
C ARG A 322 -15.32 -45.38 -96.74
N PHE A 323 -15.90 -44.21 -96.48
CA PHE A 323 -15.22 -42.92 -96.44
C PHE A 323 -14.12 -42.89 -95.36
N LEU A 324 -14.44 -43.32 -94.13
CA LEU A 324 -13.49 -43.43 -93.03
C LEU A 324 -12.34 -44.39 -93.36
N SER A 325 -12.61 -45.52 -94.01
CA SER A 325 -11.57 -46.45 -94.47
C SER A 325 -10.62 -45.79 -95.49
N ALA A 326 -11.15 -45.04 -96.46
CA ALA A 326 -10.36 -44.26 -97.40
C ALA A 326 -9.55 -43.17 -96.69
N LEU A 327 -10.17 -42.40 -95.78
CA LEU A 327 -9.56 -41.33 -95.00
C LEU A 327 -8.43 -41.82 -94.09
N LEU A 328 -8.60 -42.98 -93.44
CA LEU A 328 -7.56 -43.63 -92.64
C LEU A 328 -6.39 -44.11 -93.51
N SER A 329 -6.68 -44.70 -94.67
CA SER A 329 -5.64 -45.11 -95.63
C SER A 329 -4.82 -43.92 -96.15
N TYR A 330 -5.49 -42.77 -96.38
CA TYR A 330 -4.86 -41.51 -96.75
C TYR A 330 -4.01 -40.93 -95.62
N LYS A 331 -4.53 -40.91 -94.38
CA LYS A 331 -3.80 -40.43 -93.20
C LYS A 331 -2.55 -41.26 -92.88
N LYS A 332 -2.56 -42.57 -93.18
CA LYS A 332 -1.44 -43.51 -92.93
C LYS A 332 -0.30 -43.42 -93.97
N LYS A 333 -0.56 -42.91 -95.18
CA LYS A 333 0.48 -42.74 -96.22
C LYS A 333 1.40 -41.56 -95.87
N SER A 334 2.68 -41.85 -95.65
CA SER A 334 3.71 -40.84 -95.34
C SER A 334 4.20 -40.17 -96.62
N GLY A 335 3.81 -38.90 -96.84
CA GLY A 335 4.16 -38.12 -98.03
C GLY A 335 3.49 -36.74 -98.04
N ARG A 336 3.73 -35.93 -99.10
CA ARG A 336 3.03 -34.64 -99.28
C ARG A 336 1.53 -34.88 -99.50
N LYS A 337 0.71 -34.42 -98.56
CA LYS A 337 -0.74 -34.65 -98.50
C LYS A 337 -1.49 -33.73 -99.44
N HIS A 338 -1.59 -34.10 -100.73
CA HIS A 338 -2.44 -33.40 -101.69
C HIS A 338 -3.92 -33.79 -101.51
N PRO A 339 -4.86 -32.84 -101.30
CA PRO A 339 -6.28 -33.15 -101.08
C PRO A 339 -6.93 -33.92 -102.23
N GLN A 340 -6.49 -33.70 -103.47
CA GLN A 340 -6.99 -34.42 -104.65
C GLN A 340 -6.85 -35.95 -104.50
N LEU A 341 -5.73 -36.44 -103.95
CA LEU A 341 -5.51 -37.88 -103.75
C LEU A 341 -6.50 -38.51 -102.76
N LEU A 342 -7.11 -37.73 -101.85
CA LEU A 342 -8.20 -38.20 -101.00
C LEU A 342 -9.50 -38.27 -101.79
N TYR A 343 -9.82 -37.23 -102.56
CA TYR A 343 -11.02 -37.19 -103.40
C TYR A 343 -11.03 -38.32 -104.44
N ASP A 344 -9.90 -38.57 -105.10
CA ASP A 344 -9.74 -39.66 -106.07
C ASP A 344 -9.95 -41.05 -105.42
N GLN A 345 -9.41 -41.24 -104.20
CA GLN A 345 -9.59 -42.49 -103.44
C GLN A 345 -11.04 -42.69 -102.97
N VAL A 346 -11.72 -41.62 -102.57
CA VAL A 346 -13.14 -41.70 -102.16
C VAL A 346 -14.04 -41.96 -103.38
N ALA A 347 -13.80 -41.31 -104.51
CA ALA A 347 -14.56 -41.51 -105.74
C ALA A 347 -14.51 -42.96 -106.26
N LEU A 348 -13.38 -43.66 -106.08
CA LEU A 348 -13.25 -45.09 -106.42
C LEU A 348 -14.07 -46.02 -105.51
N VAL A 349 -14.23 -45.66 -104.22
CA VAL A 349 -14.96 -46.49 -103.23
C VAL A 349 -16.46 -46.15 -103.20
N LEU A 350 -16.82 -44.91 -103.57
CA LEU A 350 -18.17 -44.36 -103.57
C LEU A 350 -18.54 -43.72 -104.93
N PRO A 351 -18.60 -44.51 -106.03
CA PRO A 351 -18.84 -43.99 -107.37
C PRO A 351 -20.26 -43.43 -107.61
N LYS A 352 -21.15 -43.54 -106.62
CA LYS A 352 -22.53 -42.99 -106.67
C LYS A 352 -22.66 -41.59 -106.08
N VAL A 353 -21.65 -41.11 -105.34
CA VAL A 353 -21.67 -39.83 -104.63
C VAL A 353 -20.94 -38.78 -105.46
N SER A 354 -21.47 -37.56 -105.54
CA SER A 354 -20.84 -36.50 -106.30
C SER A 354 -19.56 -35.99 -105.64
N LEU A 355 -18.63 -35.46 -106.45
CA LEU A 355 -17.40 -34.85 -105.94
C LEU A 355 -17.66 -33.65 -105.02
N GLU A 356 -18.80 -32.97 -105.17
CA GLU A 356 -19.19 -31.85 -104.31
C GLU A 356 -19.66 -32.33 -102.93
N GLU A 357 -20.49 -33.38 -102.88
CA GLU A 357 -20.88 -34.04 -101.62
C GLU A 357 -19.66 -34.62 -100.89
N VAL A 358 -18.70 -35.21 -101.61
CA VAL A 358 -17.43 -35.67 -101.01
C VAL A 358 -16.64 -34.51 -100.39
N LYS A 359 -16.54 -33.35 -101.06
CA LYS A 359 -15.88 -32.16 -100.51
C LYS A 359 -16.59 -31.63 -99.27
N LYS A 360 -17.92 -31.55 -99.31
CA LYS A 360 -18.79 -31.17 -98.20
C LYS A 360 -18.58 -32.08 -96.98
N HIS A 361 -18.56 -33.39 -97.20
CA HIS A 361 -18.36 -34.37 -96.13
C HIS A 361 -16.93 -34.34 -95.55
N VAL A 362 -15.92 -34.13 -96.40
CA VAL A 362 -14.55 -33.86 -95.94
C VAL A 362 -14.49 -32.60 -95.06
N LYS A 363 -15.24 -31.54 -95.38
CA LYS A 363 -15.33 -30.32 -94.56
C LYS A 363 -16.04 -30.58 -93.23
N PHE A 364 -17.16 -31.32 -93.22
CA PHE A 364 -17.82 -31.80 -92.00
C PHE A 364 -16.83 -32.54 -91.07
N HIS A 365 -16.07 -33.50 -91.62
CA HIS A 365 -15.07 -34.25 -90.86
C HIS A 365 -13.89 -33.40 -90.35
N GLN A 366 -13.54 -32.30 -91.02
CA GLN A 366 -12.57 -31.32 -90.52
C GLN A 366 -13.14 -30.55 -89.31
N HIS A 367 -14.38 -30.09 -89.39
CA HIS A 367 -15.06 -29.45 -88.26
C HIS A 367 -15.23 -30.40 -87.07
N LEU A 368 -15.58 -31.66 -87.31
CA LEU A 368 -15.72 -32.69 -86.26
C LEU A 368 -14.38 -32.99 -85.57
N GLN A 369 -13.29 -33.11 -86.33
CA GLN A 369 -11.95 -33.30 -85.77
C GLN A 369 -11.52 -32.08 -84.94
N PHE A 370 -11.73 -30.86 -85.45
CA PHE A 370 -11.40 -29.63 -84.73
C PHE A 370 -12.22 -29.45 -83.44
N TYR A 371 -13.51 -29.80 -83.45
CA TYR A 371 -14.36 -29.83 -82.25
C TYR A 371 -13.85 -30.85 -81.22
N GLN A 372 -13.52 -32.07 -81.66
CA GLN A 372 -12.99 -33.11 -80.77
C GLN A 372 -11.64 -32.70 -80.16
N GLU A 373 -10.78 -32.02 -80.92
CA GLU A 373 -9.51 -31.45 -80.42
C GLU A 373 -9.76 -30.31 -79.43
N LYS A 374 -10.57 -29.30 -79.76
CA LYS A 374 -11.02 -28.23 -78.82
C LYS A 374 -11.55 -28.79 -77.51
N ARG A 375 -12.43 -29.80 -77.57
CA ARG A 375 -13.04 -30.47 -76.42
C ARG A 375 -11.99 -31.17 -75.55
N LYS A 376 -11.08 -31.93 -76.16
CA LYS A 376 -9.96 -32.57 -75.45
C LYS A 376 -9.03 -31.53 -74.81
N ASP A 377 -8.74 -30.44 -75.50
CA ASP A 377 -7.84 -29.39 -75.03
C ASP A 377 -8.43 -28.66 -73.83
N ARG A 378 -9.72 -28.32 -73.87
CA ARG A 378 -10.41 -27.71 -72.74
C ARG A 378 -10.52 -28.64 -71.55
N GLN A 379 -10.76 -29.94 -71.76
CA GLN A 379 -10.71 -30.94 -70.68
C GLN A 379 -9.30 -31.05 -70.07
N ARG A 380 -8.24 -31.01 -70.88
CA ARG A 380 -6.84 -30.99 -70.39
C ARG A 380 -6.53 -29.70 -69.61
N GLU A 381 -7.02 -28.55 -70.06
CA GLU A 381 -6.87 -27.28 -69.35
C GLU A 381 -7.64 -27.29 -68.02
N PHE A 382 -8.88 -27.80 -68.01
CA PHE A 382 -9.68 -27.99 -66.80
C PHE A 382 -8.94 -28.84 -65.77
N GLN A 383 -8.41 -29.99 -66.15
CA GLN A 383 -7.64 -30.85 -65.23
C GLN A 383 -6.41 -30.12 -64.64
N ARG A 384 -5.74 -29.24 -65.40
CA ARG A 384 -4.64 -28.40 -64.88
C ARG A 384 -5.15 -27.35 -63.89
N LYS A 385 -6.25 -26.66 -64.21
CA LYS A 385 -6.89 -25.68 -63.32
C LYS A 385 -7.36 -26.34 -62.02
N LEU A 386 -8.00 -27.50 -62.11
CA LEU A 386 -8.50 -28.28 -60.98
C LEU A 386 -7.35 -28.67 -60.02
N LYS A 387 -6.23 -29.19 -60.55
CA LYS A 387 -5.04 -29.51 -59.74
C LYS A 387 -4.42 -28.26 -59.09
N LYS A 388 -4.36 -27.14 -59.82
CA LYS A 388 -3.88 -25.85 -59.29
C LYS A 388 -4.80 -25.30 -58.19
N GLN A 389 -6.11 -25.46 -58.35
CA GLN A 389 -7.09 -25.01 -57.37
C GLN A 389 -7.07 -25.91 -56.13
N GLN A 390 -6.93 -27.23 -56.29
CA GLN A 390 -6.75 -28.16 -55.17
C GLN A 390 -5.49 -27.84 -54.36
N SER A 391 -4.34 -27.59 -55.01
CA SER A 391 -3.12 -27.21 -54.27
C SER A 391 -3.22 -25.84 -53.59
N ARG A 392 -3.95 -24.88 -54.19
CA ARG A 392 -4.28 -23.59 -53.57
C ARG A 392 -5.17 -23.77 -52.34
N ALA A 393 -6.24 -24.56 -52.44
CA ALA A 393 -7.13 -24.89 -51.33
C ALA A 393 -6.39 -25.60 -50.19
N THR A 394 -5.57 -26.63 -50.49
CA THR A 394 -4.72 -27.30 -49.48
C THR A 394 -3.74 -26.35 -48.80
N THR A 395 -3.22 -25.36 -49.53
CA THR A 395 -2.32 -24.35 -48.94
C THR A 395 -3.08 -23.37 -48.05
N LYS A 396 -4.29 -22.95 -48.45
CA LYS A 396 -5.19 -22.10 -47.63
C LYS A 396 -5.60 -22.81 -46.35
N PHE A 397 -6.18 -24.01 -46.45
CA PHE A 397 -6.65 -24.79 -45.29
C PHE A 397 -5.51 -25.09 -44.31
N ARG A 398 -4.31 -25.46 -44.79
CA ARG A 398 -3.17 -25.72 -43.91
C ARG A 398 -2.78 -24.49 -43.09
N LYS A 399 -2.70 -23.32 -43.72
CA LYS A 399 -2.37 -22.06 -43.04
C LYS A 399 -3.40 -21.69 -41.98
N GLU A 400 -4.68 -21.97 -42.23
CA GLU A 400 -5.73 -21.66 -41.27
C GLU A 400 -5.76 -22.64 -40.10
N VAL A 401 -5.47 -23.92 -40.34
CA VAL A 401 -5.24 -24.91 -39.26
C VAL A 401 -4.02 -24.52 -38.42
N GLU A 402 -2.89 -24.16 -39.04
CA GLU A 402 -1.69 -23.66 -38.34
C GLU A 402 -2.00 -22.41 -37.51
N ARG A 403 -2.77 -21.47 -38.06
CA ARG A 403 -3.22 -20.25 -37.36
C ARG A 403 -4.09 -20.57 -36.13
N ASN A 404 -5.05 -21.48 -36.27
CA ASN A 404 -5.93 -21.88 -35.18
C ASN A 404 -5.18 -22.65 -34.08
N GLU A 405 -4.23 -23.53 -34.45
CA GLU A 405 -3.35 -24.15 -33.46
C GLU A 405 -2.52 -23.11 -32.69
N GLU A 406 -2.02 -22.07 -33.35
CA GLU A 406 -1.33 -20.97 -32.67
C GLU A 406 -2.23 -20.18 -31.70
N THR A 407 -3.48 -19.88 -32.08
CA THR A 407 -4.42 -19.18 -31.17
C THR A 407 -4.76 -20.04 -29.97
N LEU A 408 -4.97 -21.35 -30.17
CA LEU A 408 -5.21 -22.29 -29.07
C LEU A 408 -4.01 -22.37 -28.11
N ARG A 409 -2.78 -22.45 -28.63
CA ARG A 409 -1.55 -22.42 -27.81
C ARG A 409 -1.41 -21.10 -27.01
N LYS A 410 -1.76 -19.96 -27.60
CA LYS A 410 -1.78 -18.65 -26.92
C LYS A 410 -2.83 -18.62 -25.81
N PHE A 411 -4.03 -19.13 -26.08
CA PHE A 411 -5.10 -19.26 -25.07
C PHE A 411 -4.69 -20.15 -23.89
N GLU A 412 -4.05 -21.30 -24.15
CA GLU A 412 -3.50 -22.15 -23.08
C GLU A 412 -2.42 -21.45 -22.25
N GLN A 413 -1.56 -20.63 -22.86
CA GLN A 413 -0.54 -19.85 -22.16
C GLN A 413 -1.18 -18.80 -21.25
N VAL A 414 -2.17 -18.04 -21.74
CA VAL A 414 -2.94 -17.07 -20.95
C VAL A 414 -3.62 -17.77 -19.77
N LYS A 415 -4.27 -18.91 -20.00
CA LYS A 415 -4.91 -19.71 -18.94
C LYS A 415 -3.92 -20.18 -17.87
N LYS A 416 -2.71 -20.62 -18.26
CA LYS A 416 -1.63 -20.99 -17.32
C LYS A 416 -1.12 -19.79 -16.52
N MET A 417 -0.98 -18.62 -17.15
CA MET A 417 -0.62 -17.37 -16.46
C MET A 417 -1.70 -16.93 -15.47
N GLN A 418 -2.98 -17.01 -15.85
CA GLN A 418 -4.11 -16.72 -14.97
C GLN A 418 -4.08 -17.62 -13.72
N GLN A 419 -3.92 -18.93 -13.89
CA GLN A 419 -3.80 -19.88 -12.76
C GLN A 419 -2.60 -19.58 -11.85
N GLN A 420 -1.47 -19.13 -12.41
CA GLN A 420 -0.32 -18.69 -11.61
C GLN A 420 -0.62 -17.41 -10.83
N CYS A 421 -1.32 -16.43 -11.43
CA CYS A 421 -1.75 -15.21 -10.76
C CYS A 421 -2.76 -15.49 -9.65
N GLU A 422 -3.71 -16.40 -9.87
CA GLU A 422 -4.67 -16.87 -8.86
C GLU A 422 -3.95 -17.54 -7.68
N TRP A 423 -3.05 -18.49 -7.95
CA TRP A 423 -2.23 -19.13 -6.91
C TRP A 423 -1.38 -18.13 -6.11
N GLN A 424 -0.78 -17.13 -6.78
CA GLN A 424 -0.04 -16.05 -6.09
C GLN A 424 -0.95 -15.17 -5.23
N ARG A 425 -2.18 -14.86 -5.70
CA ARG A 425 -3.18 -14.11 -4.91
C ARG A 425 -3.57 -14.90 -3.65
N ASP A 426 -3.77 -16.21 -3.75
CA ASP A 426 -4.08 -17.06 -2.60
C ASP A 426 -2.93 -17.10 -1.59
N GLN A 427 -1.68 -17.22 -2.05
CA GLN A 427 -0.50 -17.14 -1.18
C GLN A 427 -0.38 -15.79 -0.47
N VAL A 428 -0.64 -14.67 -1.17
CA VAL A 428 -0.66 -13.33 -0.57
C VAL A 428 -1.82 -13.17 0.42
N SER A 429 -2.99 -13.76 0.14
CA SER A 429 -4.15 -13.76 1.04
C SER A 429 -3.85 -14.52 2.33
N GLN A 430 -3.32 -15.74 2.23
CA GLN A 430 -2.86 -16.53 3.38
C GLN A 430 -1.79 -15.79 4.20
N TRP A 431 -0.83 -15.14 3.53
CA TRP A 431 0.18 -14.32 4.20
C TRP A 431 -0.43 -13.12 4.95
N ARG A 432 -1.39 -12.40 4.35
CA ARG A 432 -2.10 -11.30 5.03
C ARG A 432 -2.82 -11.79 6.28
N VAL A 433 -3.59 -12.88 6.19
CA VAL A 433 -4.30 -13.47 7.34
C VAL A 433 -3.34 -13.88 8.46
N THR A 434 -2.20 -14.51 8.12
CA THR A 434 -1.19 -14.88 9.13
C THR A 434 -0.46 -13.66 9.73
N LYS A 435 -0.24 -12.58 8.96
CA LYS A 435 0.31 -11.32 9.47
C LYS A 435 -0.66 -10.64 10.43
N GLU A 436 -1.92 -10.46 10.04
CA GLU A 436 -2.95 -9.89 10.91
C GLU A 436 -3.15 -10.71 12.20
N ALA A 437 -3.10 -12.04 12.11
CA ALA A 437 -3.18 -12.89 13.29
C ALA A 437 -2.00 -12.64 14.26
N LYS A 438 -0.78 -12.50 13.75
CA LYS A 438 0.41 -12.14 14.57
C LYS A 438 0.25 -10.75 15.19
N GLU A 439 -0.14 -9.75 14.41
CA GLU A 439 -0.36 -8.38 14.92
C GLU A 439 -1.45 -8.31 16.00
N ARG A 440 -2.50 -9.15 15.91
CA ARG A 440 -3.51 -9.28 16.97
C ARG A 440 -2.91 -9.90 18.25
N ILE A 441 -2.11 -10.96 18.11
CA ILE A 441 -1.44 -11.61 19.24
C ILE A 441 -0.44 -10.66 19.92
N GLU A 442 0.36 -9.93 19.15
CA GLU A 442 1.32 -8.94 19.67
C GLU A 442 0.60 -7.81 20.41
N LYS A 443 -0.52 -7.29 19.89
CA LYS A 443 -1.37 -6.31 20.59
C LYS A 443 -1.93 -6.85 21.92
N GLN A 444 -2.43 -8.09 21.92
CA GLN A 444 -2.92 -8.74 23.15
C GLN A 444 -1.80 -8.97 24.17
N GLN A 445 -0.59 -9.33 23.73
CA GLN A 445 0.57 -9.48 24.61
C GLN A 445 0.98 -8.15 25.25
N LEU A 446 1.01 -7.05 24.49
CA LEU A 446 1.28 -5.71 25.00
C LEU A 446 0.22 -5.24 26.00
N GLU A 447 -1.06 -5.52 25.74
CA GLU A 447 -2.15 -5.21 26.68
C GLU A 447 -2.02 -5.99 28.00
N ILE A 448 -1.73 -7.30 27.93
CA ILE A 448 -1.46 -8.13 29.10
C ILE A 448 -0.24 -7.63 29.88
N GLU A 449 0.85 -7.27 29.20
CA GLU A 449 2.06 -6.74 29.83
C GLU A 449 1.79 -5.40 30.55
N GLN A 450 1.05 -4.48 29.93
CA GLN A 450 0.63 -3.22 30.54
C GLN A 450 -0.25 -3.43 31.78
N LEU A 451 -1.19 -4.39 31.73
CA LEU A 451 -2.02 -4.75 32.88
C LEU A 451 -1.20 -5.36 34.02
N LEU A 452 -0.23 -6.23 33.71
CA LEU A 452 0.67 -6.82 34.70
C LEU A 452 1.62 -5.78 35.32
N GLU A 453 2.15 -4.85 34.54
CA GLU A 453 2.91 -3.72 35.08
C GLU A 453 2.05 -2.85 35.99
N TYR A 454 0.82 -2.54 35.58
CA TYR A 454 -0.11 -1.73 36.36
C TYR A 454 -0.45 -2.39 37.70
N GLN A 455 -0.72 -3.71 37.69
CA GLN A 455 -0.91 -4.50 38.92
C GLN A 455 0.32 -4.47 39.82
N LYS A 456 1.52 -4.72 39.29
CA LYS A 456 2.78 -4.64 40.07
C LYS A 456 2.99 -3.27 40.70
N ARG A 457 2.72 -2.18 39.97
CA ARG A 457 2.79 -0.81 40.51
C ARG A 457 1.80 -0.60 41.65
N GLN A 458 0.56 -1.09 41.52
CA GLN A 458 -0.42 -1.04 42.61
C GLN A 458 0.01 -1.87 43.83
N GLU A 459 0.53 -3.08 43.63
CA GLU A 459 1.04 -3.94 44.72
C GLU A 459 2.21 -3.28 45.46
N GLU A 460 3.17 -2.71 44.73
CA GLU A 460 4.27 -1.93 45.31
C GLU A 460 3.77 -0.72 46.10
N GLU A 461 2.79 0.01 45.59
CA GLU A 461 2.22 1.16 46.28
C GLU A 461 1.47 0.74 47.55
N GLN A 462 0.67 -0.33 47.48
CA GLN A 462 0.02 -0.91 48.66
C GLN A 462 1.05 -1.37 49.70
N LEU A 463 2.15 -2.00 49.28
CA LEU A 463 3.23 -2.43 50.18
C LEU A 463 3.94 -1.22 50.82
N LYS A 464 4.19 -0.15 50.06
CA LYS A 464 4.76 1.11 50.56
C LYS A 464 3.81 1.77 51.58
N ARG A 465 2.51 1.84 51.29
CA ARG A 465 1.47 2.35 52.22
C ARG A 465 1.43 1.52 53.51
N ARG A 466 1.35 0.18 53.43
CA ARG A 466 1.38 -0.71 54.61
C ARG A 466 2.62 -0.51 55.48
N LYS A 467 3.80 -0.35 54.88
CA LYS A 467 5.04 -0.05 55.63
C LYS A 467 5.01 1.33 56.31
N GLN A 468 4.48 2.35 55.64
CA GLN A 468 4.30 3.69 56.24
C GLN A 468 3.30 3.66 57.40
N ASP A 469 2.20 2.91 57.27
CA ASP A 469 1.18 2.82 58.32
C ASP A 469 1.69 2.01 59.53
N GLN A 470 2.47 0.95 59.32
CA GLN A 470 3.21 0.26 60.39
C GLN A 470 4.20 1.19 61.11
N GLN A 471 4.92 2.05 60.37
CA GLN A 471 5.82 3.04 60.97
C GLN A 471 5.07 4.11 61.77
N LYS A 472 3.90 4.58 61.31
CA LYS A 472 3.05 5.52 62.07
C LYS A 472 2.60 4.89 63.39
N LEU A 473 2.08 3.66 63.34
CA LEU A 473 1.64 2.92 64.53
C LEU A 473 2.79 2.79 65.56
N ALA A 474 3.98 2.36 65.14
CA ALA A 474 5.14 2.26 66.02
C ALA A 474 5.59 3.61 66.61
N ILE A 475 5.46 4.72 65.86
CA ILE A 475 5.74 6.07 66.36
C ILE A 475 4.70 6.50 67.41
N ASP A 476 3.42 6.19 67.19
CA ASP A 476 2.35 6.57 68.11
C ASP A 476 2.32 5.69 69.37
N GLU A 477 2.66 4.41 69.27
CA GLU A 477 2.98 3.54 70.42
C GLU A 477 4.12 4.13 71.27
N TYR A 478 5.26 4.45 70.65
CA TYR A 478 6.40 5.06 71.35
C TYR A 478 6.05 6.42 72.01
N ARG A 479 5.20 7.23 71.37
CA ARG A 479 4.69 8.49 71.95
C ARG A 479 3.79 8.25 73.16
N ASN A 480 2.92 7.25 73.10
CA ASN A 480 2.03 6.88 74.20
C ASN A 480 2.83 6.33 75.39
N ASP A 481 3.78 5.42 75.15
CA ASP A 481 4.69 4.91 76.17
C ASP A 481 5.49 6.04 76.84
N LYS A 482 5.99 6.99 76.05
CA LYS A 482 6.74 8.14 76.57
C LYS A 482 5.87 9.06 77.44
N ARG A 483 4.61 9.28 77.08
CA ARG A 483 3.62 9.98 77.94
C ARG A 483 3.35 9.20 79.23
N LEU A 484 3.19 7.88 79.14
CA LEU A 484 2.92 7.03 80.30
C LEU A 484 4.11 7.04 81.28
N GLN A 485 5.35 7.01 80.76
CA GLN A 485 6.57 7.19 81.54
C GLN A 485 6.69 8.58 82.17
N GLN A 486 6.22 9.64 81.50
CA GLN A 486 6.18 10.99 82.07
C GLN A 486 5.21 11.05 83.26
N MET A 487 3.96 10.59 83.09
CA MET A 487 2.99 10.55 84.19
C MET A 487 3.45 9.66 85.36
N ALA A 488 4.14 8.55 85.08
CA ALA A 488 4.74 7.73 86.13
C ALA A 488 5.83 8.50 86.91
N LYS A 489 6.72 9.22 86.23
CA LYS A 489 7.77 10.05 86.86
C LYS A 489 7.19 11.21 87.65
N GLU A 490 6.18 11.90 87.13
CA GLU A 490 5.46 12.96 87.83
C GLU A 490 4.80 12.42 89.11
N LYS A 491 4.14 11.26 89.04
CA LYS A 491 3.56 10.60 90.21
C LYS A 491 4.61 10.22 91.26
N PHE A 492 5.76 9.68 90.85
CA PHE A 492 6.88 9.39 91.76
C PHE A 492 7.45 10.66 92.41
N ALA A 493 7.60 11.75 91.65
CA ALA A 493 8.10 13.03 92.17
C ALA A 493 7.12 13.64 93.20
N MET A 494 5.82 13.59 92.94
CA MET A 494 4.78 14.02 93.89
C MET A 494 4.81 13.20 95.18
N GLU A 495 4.99 11.88 95.10
CA GLU A 495 5.10 11.00 96.28
C GLU A 495 6.38 11.28 97.09
N GLU A 496 7.49 11.61 96.43
CA GLU A 496 8.73 12.01 97.10
C GLU A 496 8.60 13.38 97.80
N GLU A 497 7.98 14.36 97.14
CA GLU A 497 7.73 15.67 97.74
C GLU A 497 6.82 15.57 98.97
N GLN A 498 5.78 14.73 98.90
CA GLN A 498 4.88 14.50 100.03
C GLN A 498 5.63 13.90 101.24
N LYS A 499 6.51 12.91 101.04
CA LYS A 499 7.39 12.38 102.10
C LYS A 499 8.32 13.45 102.70
N ARG A 500 8.86 14.35 101.88
CA ARG A 500 9.70 15.47 102.35
C ARG A 500 8.90 16.49 103.17
N LEU A 501 7.61 16.67 102.89
CA LEU A 501 6.73 17.53 103.71
C LEU A 501 6.47 16.89 105.08
N ASP A 502 6.15 15.60 105.12
CA ASP A 502 5.92 14.86 106.37
C ASP A 502 7.16 14.88 107.29
N GLU A 503 8.36 14.70 106.72
CA GLU A 503 9.63 14.85 107.44
C GLU A 503 9.84 16.25 108.04
N ARG A 504 9.43 17.31 107.33
CA ARG A 504 9.56 18.70 107.82
C ARG A 504 8.61 18.95 108.98
N VAL A 505 7.39 18.43 108.95
CA VAL A 505 6.42 18.54 110.05
C VAL A 505 6.97 17.87 111.31
N LEU A 506 7.52 16.66 111.18
CA LEU A 506 8.19 15.94 112.28
C LEU A 506 9.36 16.72 112.88
N LYS A 507 10.26 17.27 112.03
CA LYS A 507 11.40 18.08 112.50
C LYS A 507 10.94 19.38 113.18
N SER A 508 9.89 20.03 112.66
CA SER A 508 9.34 21.26 113.23
C SER A 508 8.78 21.09 114.65
N ALA A 509 8.22 19.92 114.98
CA ALA A 509 7.76 19.63 116.34
C ALA A 509 8.94 19.57 117.34
N VAL A 510 10.02 18.87 116.97
CA VAL A 510 11.23 18.74 117.82
C VAL A 510 11.93 20.08 118.04
N ASP A 511 12.04 20.92 117.00
CA ASP A 511 12.64 22.24 117.17
C ASP A 511 11.76 23.19 118.01
N ALA A 512 10.43 23.06 117.99
CA ALA A 512 9.54 23.84 118.85
C ALA A 512 9.75 23.56 120.36
N GLU A 513 9.96 22.30 120.74
CA GLU A 513 10.32 21.91 122.12
C GLU A 513 11.68 22.48 122.53
N ARG A 514 12.66 22.37 121.63
CA ARG A 514 14.03 22.86 121.81
C ARG A 514 14.09 24.40 121.94
N VAL A 515 13.21 25.12 121.25
CA VAL A 515 13.05 26.59 121.41
C VAL A 515 12.44 26.93 122.76
N LYS A 516 11.39 26.23 123.22
CA LYS A 516 10.81 26.44 124.56
C LYS A 516 11.85 26.24 125.67
N PHE A 517 12.59 25.13 125.64
CA PHE A 517 13.64 24.85 126.64
C PHE A 517 14.70 25.97 126.71
N ARG A 518 15.13 26.50 125.55
CA ARG A 518 16.10 27.61 125.48
C ARG A 518 15.53 28.91 126.03
N HIS A 519 14.24 29.19 125.79
CA HIS A 519 13.56 30.37 126.34
C HIS A 519 13.52 30.33 127.87
N ASP A 520 13.11 29.19 128.45
CA ASP A 520 13.03 29.01 129.90
C ASP A 520 14.41 29.09 130.57
N ALA A 521 15.43 28.49 129.96
CA ALA A 521 16.81 28.60 130.43
C ALA A 521 17.33 30.04 130.42
N PHE A 522 16.95 30.83 129.40
CA PHE A 522 17.32 32.25 129.31
C PHE A 522 16.60 33.10 130.37
N GLN A 523 15.30 32.88 130.62
CA GLN A 523 14.56 33.57 131.68
C GLN A 523 15.17 33.33 133.07
N ARG A 524 15.58 32.09 133.39
CA ARG A 524 16.27 31.78 134.66
C ARG A 524 17.56 32.58 134.81
N LYS A 525 18.36 32.71 133.74
CA LYS A 525 19.60 33.49 133.75
C LYS A 525 19.35 34.99 133.92
N LEU A 526 18.31 35.55 133.30
CA LEU A 526 17.91 36.94 133.49
C LEU A 526 17.50 37.25 134.93
N ASN A 527 16.77 36.33 135.59
CA ASN A 527 16.36 36.52 136.97
C ASN A 527 17.55 36.45 137.95
N HIS A 528 18.54 35.58 137.68
CA HIS A 528 19.79 35.52 138.45
C HIS A 528 20.59 36.84 138.35
N LEU A 529 20.73 37.38 137.14
CA LEU A 529 21.44 38.65 136.92
C LEU A 529 20.78 39.83 137.66
N LYS A 530 19.43 39.91 137.64
CA LYS A 530 18.69 40.93 138.39
C LYS A 530 18.91 40.83 139.91
N GLN A 531 19.02 39.62 140.45
CA GLN A 531 19.33 39.42 141.87
C GLN A 531 20.76 39.86 142.21
N GLU A 532 21.74 39.58 141.35
CA GLU A 532 23.11 40.09 141.52
C GLU A 532 23.19 41.62 141.43
N GLU A 533 22.44 42.25 140.52
CA GLU A 533 22.40 43.72 140.40
C GLU A 533 21.81 44.38 141.65
N LEU A 534 20.73 43.84 142.22
CA LEU A 534 20.15 44.34 143.47
C LEU A 534 21.15 44.29 144.64
N ILE A 535 21.94 43.21 144.75
CA ILE A 535 23.00 43.08 145.76
C ILE A 535 24.12 44.11 145.54
N LYS A 536 24.52 44.34 144.27
CA LYS A 536 25.55 45.33 143.92
C LYS A 536 25.09 46.76 144.24
N ILE A 537 23.84 47.11 143.95
CA ILE A 537 23.26 48.42 144.27
C ILE A 537 23.29 48.67 145.80
N GLN A 538 22.89 47.69 146.61
CA GLN A 538 22.95 47.82 148.08
C GLN A 538 24.37 48.06 148.62
N HIS A 539 25.39 47.42 148.01
CA HIS A 539 26.78 47.66 148.36
C HIS A 539 27.31 49.03 147.87
N GLU A 540 26.89 49.49 146.68
CA GLU A 540 27.24 50.83 146.17
C GLU A 540 26.61 51.94 147.02
N ASP A 541 25.34 51.80 147.45
CA ASP A 541 24.68 52.77 148.34
C ASP A 541 25.40 52.90 149.70
N GLN A 542 25.81 51.78 150.31
CA GLN A 542 26.62 51.77 151.53
C GLN A 542 27.97 52.48 151.32
N ARG A 543 28.62 52.22 150.17
CA ARG A 543 29.88 52.88 149.79
C ARG A 543 29.70 54.38 149.57
N LEU A 544 28.65 54.81 148.88
CA LEU A 544 28.35 56.21 148.59
C LEU A 544 27.95 56.98 149.87
N ALA A 545 27.28 56.33 150.82
CA ALA A 545 27.02 56.92 152.13
C ALA A 545 28.33 57.23 152.88
N ALA A 546 29.27 56.26 152.92
CA ALA A 546 30.59 56.47 153.52
C ALA A 546 31.42 57.55 152.78
N LEU A 547 31.38 57.56 151.44
CA LEU A 547 32.13 58.52 150.62
C LEU A 547 31.56 59.95 150.75
N ASN A 548 30.25 60.10 150.92
CA ASN A 548 29.61 61.40 151.18
C ASN A 548 29.84 61.91 152.61
N ALA A 549 30.05 61.03 153.60
CA ALA A 549 30.55 61.44 154.92
C ALA A 549 31.97 62.02 154.80
N LEU A 550 32.89 61.28 154.16
CA LEU A 550 34.27 61.70 153.93
C LEU A 550 34.38 63.02 153.14
N LYS A 551 33.47 63.24 152.18
CA LYS A 551 33.38 64.46 151.36
C LYS A 551 32.97 65.71 152.16
N LYS A 552 32.37 65.54 153.35
CA LYS A 552 32.06 66.67 154.28
C LYS A 552 33.22 66.99 155.23
N GLU A 553 34.09 66.03 155.50
CA GLU A 553 35.24 66.19 156.42
C GLU A 553 36.48 66.79 155.74
N THR A 554 36.51 66.84 154.41
CA THR A 554 37.68 67.31 153.65
C THR A 554 37.70 68.83 153.43
N PRO A 555 38.82 69.53 153.76
CA PRO A 555 38.87 71.00 153.80
C PRO A 555 38.80 71.71 152.42
N TYR A 556 38.78 70.97 151.31
CA TYR A 556 38.77 71.51 149.95
C TYR A 556 37.40 71.38 149.25
N ALA A 557 36.34 70.97 149.95
CA ALA A 557 35.03 70.66 149.35
C ALA A 557 34.41 71.80 148.51
N GLN A 558 34.77 73.06 148.77
CA GLN A 558 34.24 74.23 148.06
C GLN A 558 34.81 74.44 146.64
N SER A 559 36.01 73.93 146.32
CA SER A 559 36.66 74.24 145.03
C SER A 559 36.18 73.39 143.85
N ILE A 560 35.56 72.24 144.12
CA ILE A 560 35.24 71.22 143.10
C ILE A 560 33.89 71.49 142.39
N VAL A 561 33.01 72.31 142.97
CA VAL A 561 31.63 72.52 142.49
C VAL A 561 31.55 73.30 141.17
N ASN A 562 32.58 74.07 140.81
CA ASN A 562 32.49 75.13 139.80
C ASN A 562 33.08 74.78 138.41
N ILE A 563 33.26 73.50 138.06
CA ILE A 563 33.87 73.09 136.78
C ILE A 563 32.84 72.39 135.88
N THR A 564 32.49 73.01 134.74
CA THR A 564 31.49 72.51 133.78
C THR A 564 32.13 72.13 132.43
N PRO A 565 32.13 70.85 132.00
CA PRO A 565 32.66 70.42 130.69
C PRO A 565 31.68 70.59 129.52
N ASN A 566 32.18 70.90 128.32
CA ASN A 566 31.36 71.18 127.12
C ASN A 566 31.56 70.10 126.01
N PRO A 567 30.49 69.44 125.49
CA PRO A 567 30.59 68.21 124.69
C PRO A 567 30.90 68.34 123.18
N ASP A 568 31.00 69.53 122.60
CA ASP A 568 31.15 69.67 121.12
C ASP A 568 32.48 69.14 120.55
N ARG A 569 33.49 68.89 121.40
CA ARG A 569 34.79 68.36 121.00
C ARG A 569 34.75 66.89 120.53
N THR A 570 33.72 66.13 120.88
CA THR A 570 33.70 64.66 120.74
C THR A 570 33.05 64.13 119.45
N ARG A 571 32.67 64.98 118.50
CA ARG A 571 31.78 64.62 117.37
C ARG A 571 32.29 64.92 115.95
N GLN A 572 33.59 65.16 115.74
CA GLN A 572 34.14 65.44 114.40
C GLN A 572 34.55 64.17 113.62
N GLU A 573 34.35 64.19 112.30
CA GLU A 573 34.61 63.08 111.39
C GLU A 573 36.10 62.72 111.24
N THR A 574 36.41 61.43 111.11
CA THR A 574 37.80 60.92 111.09
C THR A 574 38.27 60.49 109.71
N ILE A 575 39.60 60.58 109.52
CA ILE A 575 40.32 60.43 108.23
C ILE A 575 40.01 59.10 107.51
N ALA A 576 39.74 58.02 108.25
CA ALA A 576 39.42 56.71 107.68
C ALA A 576 38.20 56.71 106.74
N PHE A 577 37.21 57.58 106.98
CA PHE A 577 36.03 57.70 106.12
C PHE A 577 36.36 58.26 104.72
N ARG A 578 37.39 59.11 104.61
CA ARG A 578 37.79 59.72 103.32
C ARG A 578 38.55 58.75 102.42
N ALA A 579 39.25 57.76 102.98
CA ALA A 579 40.07 56.82 102.21
C ALA A 579 39.24 55.84 101.35
N ASN A 580 38.11 55.35 101.88
CA ASN A 580 37.30 54.32 101.21
C ASN A 580 36.57 54.82 99.96
N VAL A 581 36.27 56.13 99.88
CA VAL A 581 35.57 56.73 98.73
C VAL A 581 36.49 56.90 97.52
N VAL A 582 37.79 57.15 97.75
CA VAL A 582 38.79 57.33 96.68
C VAL A 582 39.12 56.00 95.99
N ALA A 583 39.25 54.92 96.76
CA ALA A 583 39.55 53.58 96.23
C ALA A 583 38.46 53.01 95.29
N ALA A 584 37.24 53.57 95.29
CA ALA A 584 36.16 53.18 94.41
C ALA A 584 36.12 53.94 93.07
N GLN A 585 36.97 54.98 92.88
CA GLN A 585 36.99 55.82 91.68
C GLN A 585 38.24 55.63 90.80
N GLU A 586 39.29 54.96 91.28
CA GLU A 586 40.43 54.56 90.46
C GLU A 586 40.11 53.27 89.70
N GLY A 587 39.95 53.40 88.37
CA GLY A 587 39.44 52.34 87.51
C GLY A 587 40.35 51.13 87.38
N LEU A 588 40.02 50.05 88.09
CA LEU A 588 40.52 48.70 87.77
C LEU A 588 39.87 48.21 86.48
N SER A 589 40.68 47.82 85.50
CA SER A 589 40.23 47.29 84.21
C SER A 589 39.65 45.88 84.36
N ILE A 590 38.38 45.81 84.78
CA ILE A 590 37.56 44.60 84.71
C ILE A 590 37.25 44.36 83.23
N THR A 591 38.16 43.68 82.53
CA THR A 591 37.86 43.09 81.23
C THR A 591 36.71 42.09 81.39
N GLU A 592 35.81 42.02 80.40
CA GLU A 592 34.57 41.21 80.45
C GLU A 592 34.79 39.68 80.45
N THR A 593 36.02 39.25 80.71
CA THR A 593 36.46 37.86 80.90
C THR A 593 36.87 37.69 82.35
N GLY A 594 36.18 36.83 83.10
CA GLY A 594 36.39 36.66 84.54
C GLY A 594 37.79 36.14 84.92
N LEU A 595 37.99 35.87 86.22
CA LEU A 595 39.27 35.56 86.91
C LEU A 595 40.17 34.44 86.31
N PHE A 596 39.80 33.78 85.21
CA PHE A 596 40.53 32.67 84.60
C PHE A 596 40.64 32.84 83.07
N PRO A 597 41.80 32.54 82.45
CA PRO A 597 41.94 32.58 80.99
C PRO A 597 41.00 31.56 80.32
N MET A 598 40.09 32.04 79.48
CA MET A 598 39.14 31.17 78.78
C MET A 598 39.79 30.57 77.53
N ASN A 599 40.32 29.35 77.64
CA ASN A 599 40.97 28.60 76.55
C ASN A 599 39.95 28.06 75.50
N GLY A 600 39.06 28.91 75.01
CA GLY A 600 38.04 28.59 74.01
C GLY A 600 38.45 29.02 72.60
N TYR A 601 37.85 28.38 71.58
CA TYR A 601 37.92 28.86 70.21
C TYR A 601 36.91 30.00 70.01
N ASP A 602 37.38 31.18 69.64
CA ASP A 602 36.51 32.25 69.18
C ASP A 602 35.76 31.82 67.90
N CYS A 603 34.46 32.11 67.87
CA CYS A 603 33.58 31.74 66.76
C CYS A 603 34.01 32.44 65.46
N GLU A 604 34.43 33.71 65.51
CA GLU A 604 34.91 34.39 64.29
C GLU A 604 36.19 33.74 63.75
N ALA A 605 37.14 33.42 64.62
CA ALA A 605 38.37 32.73 64.24
C ALA A 605 38.09 31.34 63.63
N LEU A 606 37.09 30.61 64.15
CA LEU A 606 36.64 29.33 63.61
C LEU A 606 36.07 29.49 62.19
N PHE A 607 35.17 30.46 61.98
CA PHE A 607 34.58 30.73 60.66
C PHE A 607 35.58 31.32 59.64
N LYS A 608 36.68 31.94 60.07
CA LYS A 608 37.77 32.39 59.19
C LYS A 608 38.64 31.22 58.67
N ASN A 609 38.57 30.02 59.27
CA ASN A 609 39.40 28.88 58.88
C ASN A 609 38.91 28.17 57.60
N ALA A 610 39.75 28.14 56.56
CA ALA A 610 39.42 27.53 55.27
C ALA A 610 39.08 26.02 55.34
N ARG A 611 39.73 25.27 56.24
CA ARG A 611 39.47 23.84 56.45
C ARG A 611 38.09 23.61 57.10
N PHE A 612 37.66 24.53 57.97
CA PHE A 612 36.32 24.50 58.57
C PHE A 612 35.24 24.82 57.55
N LYS A 613 35.42 25.86 56.71
CA LYS A 613 34.51 26.18 55.59
C LYS A 613 34.35 25.02 54.61
N LEU A 614 35.46 24.38 54.19
CA LEU A 614 35.41 23.22 53.30
C LEU A 614 34.70 22.03 53.97
N GLY A 615 34.92 21.79 55.26
CA GLY A 615 34.24 20.73 56.01
C GLY A 615 32.72 20.90 56.06
N ILE A 616 32.23 22.13 56.27
CA ILE A 616 30.79 22.44 56.20
C ILE A 616 30.25 22.23 54.78
N ALA A 617 30.95 22.72 53.74
CA ALA A 617 30.52 22.55 52.36
C ALA A 617 30.41 21.07 51.95
N LEU A 618 31.40 20.24 52.29
CA LEU A 618 31.40 18.80 52.03
C LEU A 618 30.31 18.06 52.83
N ARG A 619 29.98 18.52 54.04
CA ARG A 619 28.86 17.98 54.82
C ARG A 619 27.51 18.32 54.20
N ASN A 620 27.31 19.57 53.77
CA ASN A 620 26.08 20.01 53.12
C ASN A 620 25.87 19.34 51.76
N ALA A 621 26.95 19.01 51.05
CA ALA A 621 26.91 18.21 49.81
C ALA A 621 26.72 16.69 50.05
N GLY A 622 26.65 16.22 51.30
CA GLY A 622 26.52 14.79 51.63
C GLY A 622 27.78 13.94 51.40
N LEU A 623 28.93 14.56 51.12
CA LEU A 623 30.17 13.90 50.71
C LEU A 623 31.17 13.67 51.86
N ASN A 624 30.85 14.03 53.11
CA ASN A 624 31.83 14.06 54.21
C ASN A 624 32.45 12.69 54.58
N SER A 625 31.78 11.59 54.27
CA SER A 625 32.24 10.22 54.49
C SER A 625 33.17 9.71 53.39
N SER A 626 33.22 10.39 52.24
CA SER A 626 34.07 10.02 51.10
C SER A 626 35.55 10.09 51.49
N GLU A 627 36.32 9.11 51.01
CA GLU A 627 37.78 9.11 51.15
C GLU A 627 38.41 10.32 50.45
N TYR A 628 37.81 10.78 49.35
CA TYR A 628 38.19 12.02 48.67
C TYR A 628 37.97 13.25 49.55
N ALA A 629 36.88 13.32 50.31
CA ALA A 629 36.63 14.41 51.25
C ALA A 629 37.66 14.42 52.40
N ARG A 630 38.05 13.23 52.89
CA ARG A 630 39.10 13.07 53.91
C ARG A 630 40.47 13.54 53.38
N GLN A 631 40.85 13.15 52.16
CA GLN A 631 42.08 13.61 51.51
C GLN A 631 42.06 15.12 51.19
N ALA A 632 40.94 15.66 50.68
CA ALA A 632 40.80 17.08 50.41
C ALA A 632 40.97 17.92 51.69
N LEU A 633 40.32 17.53 52.80
CA LEU A 633 40.50 18.20 54.08
C LEU A 633 41.92 18.09 54.63
N ALA A 634 42.62 16.97 54.42
CA ALA A 634 44.02 16.80 54.80
C ALA A 634 44.95 17.75 54.03
N ASN A 635 44.70 17.94 52.73
CA ASN A 635 45.57 18.69 51.81
C ASN A 635 45.29 20.21 51.77
N VAL A 636 44.25 20.73 52.44
CA VAL A 636 44.03 22.18 52.58
C VAL A 636 45.19 22.81 53.37
N LYS A 637 46.00 23.59 52.65
CA LYS A 637 47.11 24.37 53.21
C LYS A 637 46.56 25.51 54.09
N ILE A 638 46.78 25.44 55.39
CA ILE A 638 46.30 26.45 56.36
C ILE A 638 47.24 27.66 56.31
N CYS A 639 46.80 28.78 55.74
CA CYS A 639 47.59 30.01 55.66
C CYS A 639 47.70 30.80 56.98
N ASN A 640 47.00 30.38 58.04
CA ASN A 640 46.94 31.09 59.32
C ASN A 640 48.02 30.63 60.33
N ALA A 641 49.26 30.44 59.86
CA ALA A 641 50.37 29.98 60.71
C ALA A 641 50.81 30.98 61.80
N GLY A 642 50.33 32.22 61.77
CA GLY A 642 50.63 33.26 62.77
C GLY A 642 49.58 33.48 63.86
N SER A 643 48.34 32.97 63.71
CA SER A 643 47.20 33.37 64.56
C SER A 643 46.97 32.48 65.79
N TYR A 644 47.81 31.48 66.01
CA TYR A 644 47.65 30.47 67.08
C TYR A 644 48.82 30.45 68.07
N ARG A 645 49.58 31.54 68.17
CA ARG A 645 50.46 31.78 69.33
C ARG A 645 49.72 32.65 70.31
N ASN A 646 49.45 32.08 71.49
CA ASN A 646 48.93 32.79 72.65
C ASN A 646 49.74 34.08 72.86
N HIS A 647 49.07 35.21 73.10
CA HIS A 647 49.72 36.31 73.79
C HIS A 647 50.15 35.78 75.16
N ILE A 648 51.46 35.65 75.36
CA ILE A 648 52.03 35.44 76.68
C ILE A 648 51.76 36.74 77.43
N ALA A 649 50.79 36.71 78.35
CA ALA A 649 50.58 37.82 79.26
C ALA A 649 51.86 38.05 80.06
N GLU A 650 52.26 39.30 80.24
CA GLU A 650 53.41 39.64 81.08
C GLU A 650 53.18 39.12 82.51
N PRO A 651 54.23 38.64 83.20
CA PRO A 651 54.10 38.14 84.56
C PRO A 651 53.62 39.26 85.48
N THR A 652 52.40 39.11 86.00
CA THR A 652 51.80 40.04 86.96
C THR A 652 52.66 40.12 88.21
N LYS A 653 53.21 41.32 88.48
CA LYS A 653 53.91 41.65 89.72
C LYS A 653 52.90 41.80 90.87
N LEU A 654 52.44 40.67 91.39
CA LEU A 654 51.67 40.59 92.64
C LEU A 654 52.33 39.58 93.58
N TRP A 655 53.51 39.97 94.05
CA TRP A 655 54.15 39.59 95.31
C TRP A 655 54.80 40.86 95.86
#